data_AF-A0A060YR56-F1
#
_entry.id   AF-A0A060YR56-F1
#
_cell.length_a   1.000
_cell.length_b   1.000
_cell.length_c   1.000
_cell.angle_alpha   90.00
_cell.angle_beta   90.00
_cell.angle_gamma   90.00
#
_symmetry.space_group_name_H-M   'P 1'
#
loop_
_entity.id
_entity.type
_entity.pdbx_description
1 polymer ?
#
loop_
_entity_poly.entity_id
_entity_poly.type
_entity_poly.pdbx_seq_one_letter_code
_entity_poly.pdbx_strand_id
1 'polypeptide(L)'
;MRSDAEVEVDVDNSKKLLAAAKLLADATARMVEAAKNAAKQAAAAATQTIAASQNAAASNKNTAAHQQLVQSCKAMADHIPQLVQGVRGSQAQPEDLTTQLALIITSQNFLQPGSKMVTSAKSSVPTVMDQAAAMQLGQCAKNLATSLAELRTAAQKVHNHTHLSHTLERELAVRQWRESLLRGSGERACRAAVERELAARQWRESLPRGSGERACRAAVERELAARQWRESLPRGSGERACRATHSKPYSPFVYFPPGLAARETAQALKTLAQAARGVAASTTNPQAAASMLDSACDVMEGSAMLIHEAKQALVSPSDSESQQRLAQVAKAVSHSLNNCVNCLPGQKDVDMALRSIGEASKKLLGETLPPPTRSFQEAQSELNQTAADLNQSAGDVVHASRGSSTQLADASGKFREDFDDFLDAGIEMAGHTQVQSQWSVCVVLNLERVRMLQLPPFCSFPLFPLFFQVLGESMAGISQNCKTGDVPAFGGCVGLASKALCGLTEAAGQASYLVGVSDPNSQAGHQGLVDAIQFARANQAIQMACQNLVDPDSSPSQVLSSATIVAKHTSALCNACRLASSKTANPTAKRHFVQSAKEVANSTANLVKTIKALDGDFSQENRNTCLVATAPLIEAVENLTAFASNPEFASSPAQISNEGSAAQEPILQSARSMLDSSTHLLKTARSLVINPKDPPTWSVLAGHSRTVSDSIKGLITAIRDKAPGQRECDYSIDNINRCIRNIEQASLAAVSQNLASRDDISLEALQEQLTSTVQEIGYLIDPISTAARGEAAQLGHKVTQLAGYFEPLIRASVGVASKLQDHQQQMTFLDQTKTLAESALQMIYAAKEGGGNPKASHTHDAIAEAAQLMREAVDDIMVTLNEAASEGGMVGAMVDSIAEAMGRLDEGTSPEPEGSFVDYQTTMVKYSKAIAVTAQEMMTKSVTCPEELGGLASRVTTDYSQLALQGRLAAHTAEPQEVPKHYSQSHPSIHPFLLSQFDYYVTLICFLLNKPGTR
;
A
#
# COMPACT_ATOMS: atom_id res chain seq x y z
N MET A 1 33.30 26.54 58.53
CA MET A 1 31.87 26.55 58.95
C MET A 1 30.90 26.83 57.81
N ARG A 2 31.01 27.91 57.01
CA ARG A 2 30.15 28.07 55.80
C ARG A 2 30.56 27.18 54.62
N SER A 3 31.86 26.94 54.42
CA SER A 3 32.37 26.02 53.38
C SER A 3 32.06 24.55 53.68
N ASP A 4 32.12 24.14 54.95
CA ASP A 4 31.88 22.74 55.34
C ASP A 4 30.40 22.36 55.19
N ALA A 5 29.49 23.31 55.43
CA ALA A 5 28.05 23.13 55.21
C ALA A 5 27.67 23.10 53.72
N GLU A 6 28.35 23.86 52.85
CA GLU A 6 28.13 23.80 51.39
C GLU A 6 28.65 22.48 50.79
N VAL A 7 29.77 21.95 51.28
CA VAL A 7 30.30 20.64 50.88
C VAL A 7 29.42 19.48 51.37
N GLU A 8 28.86 19.56 52.58
CA GLU A 8 27.90 18.55 53.09
C GLU A 8 26.59 18.52 52.27
N VAL A 9 26.07 19.69 51.88
CA VAL A 9 24.84 19.79 51.06
C VAL A 9 25.04 19.23 49.65
N ASP A 10 26.23 19.41 49.07
CA ASP A 10 26.56 18.90 47.72
C ASP A 10 26.78 17.38 47.72
N VAL A 11 27.36 16.83 48.80
CA VAL A 11 27.50 15.38 49.00
C VAL A 11 26.14 14.71 49.21
N ASP A 12 25.23 15.33 49.98
CA ASP A 12 23.87 14.80 50.18
C ASP A 12 23.00 14.92 48.92
N ASN A 13 23.15 15.97 48.12
CA ASN A 13 22.51 16.06 46.79
C ASN A 13 23.08 15.02 45.81
N SER A 14 24.39 14.79 45.81
CA SER A 14 25.03 13.75 45.00
C SER A 14 24.56 12.34 45.39
N LYS A 15 24.42 12.05 46.70
CA LYS A 15 23.83 10.79 47.19
C LYS A 15 22.37 10.63 46.79
N LYS A 16 21.56 11.71 46.85
CA LYS A 16 20.15 11.71 46.40
C LYS A 16 20.03 11.48 44.89
N LEU A 17 20.90 12.09 44.09
CA LEU A 17 20.97 11.87 42.64
C LEU A 17 21.40 10.44 42.30
N LEU A 18 22.37 9.88 43.02
CA LEU A 18 22.81 8.49 42.86
C LEU A 18 21.71 7.50 43.26
N ALA A 19 20.98 7.78 44.34
CA ALA A 19 19.83 6.98 44.77
C ALA A 19 18.67 7.05 43.74
N ALA A 20 18.39 8.24 43.20
CA ALA A 20 17.40 8.42 42.14
C ALA A 20 17.80 7.72 40.84
N ALA A 21 19.08 7.79 40.44
CA ALA A 21 19.62 7.08 39.28
C ALA A 21 19.53 5.56 39.45
N LYS A 22 19.79 5.05 40.66
CA LYS A 22 19.68 3.63 40.98
C LYS A 22 18.22 3.16 40.96
N LEU A 23 17.29 3.95 41.51
CA LEU A 23 15.85 3.68 41.44
C LEU A 23 15.33 3.68 39.99
N LEU A 24 15.82 4.59 39.16
CA LEU A 24 15.50 4.64 37.73
C LEU A 24 16.06 3.44 36.96
N ALA A 25 17.30 3.03 37.25
CA ALA A 25 17.91 1.84 36.66
C ALA A 25 17.15 0.56 37.05
N ASP A 26 16.82 0.40 38.34
CA ASP A 26 16.06 -0.75 38.85
C ASP A 26 14.60 -0.76 38.32
N ALA A 27 14.00 0.41 38.12
CA ALA A 27 12.70 0.52 37.44
C ALA A 27 12.80 0.09 35.97
N THR A 28 13.80 0.58 35.25
CA THR A 28 14.02 0.27 33.83
C THR A 28 14.30 -1.23 33.63
N ALA A 29 15.13 -1.85 34.47
CA ALA A 29 15.43 -3.28 34.42
C ALA A 29 14.17 -4.14 34.63
N ARG A 30 13.32 -3.78 35.61
CA ARG A 30 12.03 -4.46 35.85
C ARG A 30 11.08 -4.34 34.67
N MET A 31 11.06 -3.18 34.01
CA MET A 31 10.19 -2.93 32.85
C MET A 31 10.66 -3.69 31.61
N VAL A 32 11.97 -3.75 31.37
CA VAL A 32 12.56 -4.58 30.30
C VAL A 32 12.30 -6.06 30.54
N GLU A 33 12.40 -6.52 31.79
CA GLU A 33 12.08 -7.91 32.15
C GLU A 33 10.60 -8.24 31.92
N ALA A 34 9.69 -7.32 32.24
CA ALA A 34 8.27 -7.46 31.95
C ALA A 34 8.01 -7.53 30.43
N ALA A 35 8.65 -6.66 29.63
CA ALA A 35 8.54 -6.69 28.17
C ALA A 35 9.08 -8.00 27.58
N LYS A 36 10.17 -8.53 28.14
CA LYS A 36 10.76 -9.81 27.75
C LYS A 36 9.81 -10.99 27.99
N ASN A 37 9.15 -11.01 29.14
CA ASN A 37 8.21 -12.08 29.49
C ASN A 37 6.95 -12.01 28.63
N ALA A 38 6.40 -10.82 28.43
CA ALA A 38 5.27 -10.60 27.52
C ALA A 38 5.62 -11.01 26.07
N ALA A 39 6.82 -10.68 25.58
CA ALA A 39 7.27 -11.04 24.24
C ALA A 39 7.37 -12.57 24.04
N LYS A 40 7.82 -13.30 25.07
CA LYS A 40 7.85 -14.78 25.03
C LYS A 40 6.45 -15.38 24.96
N GLN A 41 5.54 -14.88 25.80
CA GLN A 41 4.15 -15.35 25.83
C GLN A 41 3.45 -15.05 24.52
N ALA A 42 3.63 -13.84 23.96
CA ALA A 42 3.08 -13.47 22.66
C ALA A 42 3.62 -14.34 21.51
N ALA A 43 4.92 -14.66 21.49
CA ALA A 43 5.51 -15.55 20.49
C ALA A 43 4.97 -16.99 20.60
N ALA A 44 4.81 -17.50 21.83
CA ALA A 44 4.26 -18.84 22.08
C ALA A 44 2.78 -18.91 21.69
N ALA A 45 1.98 -17.93 22.12
CA ALA A 45 0.57 -17.84 21.77
C ALA A 45 0.37 -17.74 20.26
N ALA A 46 1.18 -16.91 19.56
CA ALA A 46 1.11 -16.80 18.11
C ALA A 46 1.42 -18.12 17.39
N THR A 47 2.42 -18.87 17.89
CA THR A 47 2.76 -20.19 17.34
C THR A 47 1.62 -21.21 17.55
N GLN A 48 0.97 -21.18 18.71
CA GLN A 48 -0.19 -22.02 19.00
C GLN A 48 -1.38 -21.68 18.11
N THR A 49 -1.64 -20.39 17.87
CA THR A 49 -2.71 -19.94 16.95
C THR A 49 -2.47 -20.40 15.52
N ILE A 50 -1.21 -20.41 15.05
CA ILE A 50 -0.86 -20.94 13.72
C ILE A 50 -1.09 -22.46 13.64
N ALA A 51 -0.75 -23.21 14.68
CA ALA A 51 -1.02 -24.64 14.71
C ALA A 51 -2.53 -24.94 14.75
N ALA A 52 -3.28 -24.21 15.56
CA ALA A 52 -4.74 -24.33 15.65
C ALA A 52 -5.43 -23.95 14.33
N SER A 53 -4.94 -22.93 13.63
CA SER A 53 -5.50 -22.52 12.32
C SER A 53 -5.27 -23.58 11.24
N GLN A 54 -4.12 -24.26 11.25
CA GLN A 54 -3.83 -25.38 10.34
C GLN A 54 -4.73 -26.59 10.62
N ASN A 55 -4.97 -26.91 11.88
CA ASN A 55 -5.91 -27.99 12.25
C ASN A 55 -7.35 -27.65 11.86
N ALA A 56 -7.77 -26.40 12.03
CA ALA A 56 -9.12 -25.94 11.68
C ALA A 56 -9.35 -25.86 10.16
N ALA A 57 -8.28 -25.76 9.35
CA ALA A 57 -8.34 -25.55 7.91
C ALA A 57 -9.21 -26.58 7.16
N ALA A 58 -9.11 -27.86 7.52
CA ALA A 58 -9.81 -28.94 6.83
C ALA A 58 -11.33 -28.93 7.03
N SER A 59 -11.83 -28.22 8.05
CA SER A 59 -13.24 -28.21 8.43
C SER A 59 -13.89 -26.83 8.31
N ASN A 60 -13.16 -25.83 7.82
CA ASN A 60 -13.66 -24.48 7.60
C ASN A 60 -14.44 -24.40 6.28
N LYS A 61 -15.73 -24.04 6.35
CA LYS A 61 -16.60 -23.90 5.17
C LYS A 61 -16.56 -22.52 4.52
N ASN A 62 -16.00 -21.51 5.18
CA ASN A 62 -15.86 -20.16 4.65
C ASN A 62 -14.45 -19.95 4.07
N THR A 63 -14.32 -20.18 2.76
CA THR A 63 -13.05 -20.05 2.05
C THR A 63 -12.42 -18.66 2.19
N ALA A 64 -13.22 -17.60 2.23
CA ALA A 64 -12.72 -16.23 2.35
C ALA A 64 -12.12 -15.95 3.73
N ALA A 65 -12.83 -16.33 4.81
CA ALA A 65 -12.31 -16.21 6.17
C ALA A 65 -11.05 -17.08 6.37
N HIS A 66 -11.06 -18.30 5.84
CA HIS A 66 -9.91 -19.19 5.89
C HIS A 66 -8.67 -18.60 5.19
N GLN A 67 -8.83 -18.04 3.99
CA GLN A 67 -7.72 -17.42 3.25
C GLN A 67 -7.14 -16.21 3.99
N GLN A 68 -7.99 -15.35 4.56
CA GLN A 68 -7.54 -14.23 5.39
C GLN A 68 -6.71 -14.72 6.59
N LEU A 69 -7.18 -15.77 7.27
CA LEU A 69 -6.45 -16.37 8.39
C LEU A 69 -5.10 -16.94 7.95
N VAL A 70 -5.03 -17.64 6.83
CA VAL A 70 -3.76 -18.19 6.30
C VAL A 70 -2.77 -17.08 5.93
N GLN A 71 -3.23 -15.99 5.32
CA GLN A 71 -2.38 -14.83 5.01
C GLN A 71 -1.85 -14.17 6.28
N SER A 72 -2.72 -13.94 7.27
CA SER A 72 -2.34 -13.41 8.58
C SER A 72 -1.34 -14.32 9.30
N CYS A 73 -1.52 -15.65 9.24
CA CYS A 73 -0.58 -16.62 9.80
C CYS A 73 0.79 -16.58 9.12
N LYS A 74 0.84 -16.45 7.79
CA LYS A 74 2.10 -16.32 7.04
C LYS A 74 2.85 -15.04 7.41
N ALA A 75 2.16 -13.89 7.41
CA ALA A 75 2.74 -12.62 7.83
C ALA A 75 3.27 -12.72 9.27
N MET A 76 2.51 -13.35 10.18
CA MET A 76 2.93 -13.54 11.56
C MET A 76 4.17 -14.42 11.71
N ALA A 77 4.27 -15.49 10.91
CA ALA A 77 5.39 -16.42 10.92
C ALA A 77 6.74 -15.74 10.61
N ASP A 78 6.74 -14.69 9.79
CA ASP A 78 7.95 -13.91 9.46
C ASP A 78 8.46 -13.09 10.66
N HIS A 79 7.58 -12.70 11.59
CA HIS A 79 7.90 -11.85 12.73
C HIS A 79 8.26 -12.65 14.01
N ILE A 80 7.78 -13.89 14.16
CA ILE A 80 8.06 -14.74 15.33
C ILE A 80 9.57 -14.94 15.57
N PRO A 81 10.40 -15.31 14.57
CA PRO A 81 11.84 -15.50 14.77
C PRO A 81 12.55 -14.23 15.24
N GLN A 82 12.12 -13.06 14.73
CA GLN A 82 12.73 -11.77 15.08
C GLN A 82 12.45 -11.41 16.54
N LEU A 83 11.22 -11.61 17.02
CA LEU A 83 10.85 -11.38 18.42
C LEU A 83 11.61 -12.33 19.37
N VAL A 84 11.66 -13.62 19.03
CA VAL A 84 12.40 -14.63 19.82
C VAL A 84 13.88 -14.31 19.87
N GLN A 85 14.47 -13.83 18.76
CA GLN A 85 15.86 -13.39 18.72
C GLN A 85 16.10 -12.16 19.60
N GLY A 86 15.19 -11.17 19.58
CA GLY A 86 15.24 -10.01 20.47
C GLY A 86 15.21 -10.40 21.94
N VAL A 87 14.33 -11.32 22.31
CA VAL A 87 14.25 -11.90 23.66
C VAL A 87 15.54 -12.58 24.05
N ARG A 88 16.07 -13.49 23.20
CA ARG A 88 17.31 -14.23 23.49
C ARG A 88 18.52 -13.31 23.62
N GLY A 89 18.61 -12.27 22.77
CA GLY A 89 19.64 -11.24 22.86
C GLY A 89 19.60 -10.53 24.21
N SER A 90 18.41 -10.07 24.62
CA SER A 90 18.23 -9.40 25.91
C SER A 90 18.48 -10.32 27.12
N GLN A 91 18.23 -11.64 26.99
CA GLN A 91 18.60 -12.61 28.03
C GLN A 91 20.11 -12.83 28.13
N ALA A 92 20.80 -12.88 26.99
CA ALA A 92 22.23 -13.13 26.96
C ALA A 92 23.04 -11.93 27.46
N GLN A 93 22.56 -10.70 27.20
CA GLN A 93 23.22 -9.46 27.57
C GLN A 93 22.22 -8.48 28.23
N PRO A 94 21.80 -8.73 29.48
CA PRO A 94 20.75 -7.96 30.14
C PRO A 94 21.11 -6.49 30.40
N GLU A 95 22.39 -6.14 30.44
CA GLU A 95 22.86 -4.75 30.62
C GLU A 95 23.20 -4.05 29.31
N ASP A 96 23.19 -4.77 28.18
CA ASP A 96 23.44 -4.16 26.88
C ASP A 96 22.16 -3.50 26.36
N LEU A 97 22.16 -2.17 26.33
CA LEU A 97 21.03 -1.39 25.86
C LEU A 97 20.65 -1.70 24.40
N THR A 98 21.57 -2.23 23.59
CA THR A 98 21.29 -2.62 22.20
C THR A 98 20.31 -3.78 22.12
N THR A 99 20.55 -4.81 22.91
CA THR A 99 19.64 -5.96 22.96
C THR A 99 18.28 -5.58 23.57
N GLN A 100 18.26 -4.65 24.53
CA GLN A 100 17.03 -4.12 25.11
C GLN A 100 16.21 -3.31 24.09
N LEU A 101 16.85 -2.41 23.33
CA LEU A 101 16.18 -1.64 22.26
C LEU A 101 15.72 -2.53 21.11
N ALA A 102 16.52 -3.53 20.72
CA ALA A 102 16.13 -4.50 19.70
C ALA A 102 14.86 -5.28 20.12
N LEU A 103 14.75 -5.66 21.40
CA LEU A 103 13.54 -6.27 21.95
C LEU A 103 12.32 -5.34 21.85
N ILE A 104 12.46 -4.05 22.18
CA ILE A 104 11.34 -3.09 22.12
C ILE A 104 10.87 -2.92 20.67
N ILE A 105 11.78 -2.72 19.73
CA ILE A 105 11.45 -2.51 18.31
C ILE A 105 10.79 -3.76 17.72
N THR A 106 11.35 -4.93 17.98
CA THR A 106 10.76 -6.20 17.52
C THR A 106 9.39 -6.44 18.18
N SER A 107 9.19 -6.04 19.44
CA SER A 107 7.89 -6.10 20.12
C SER A 107 6.86 -5.17 19.46
N GLN A 108 7.23 -3.92 19.14
CA GLN A 108 6.34 -2.97 18.46
C GLN A 108 5.95 -3.46 17.06
N ASN A 109 6.91 -3.98 16.29
CA ASN A 109 6.66 -4.53 14.95
C ASN A 109 5.79 -5.80 14.99
N PHE A 110 5.72 -6.50 16.12
CA PHE A 110 4.93 -7.73 16.29
C PHE A 110 3.44 -7.45 16.58
N LEU A 111 3.10 -6.29 17.15
CA LEU A 111 1.74 -5.98 17.60
C LEU A 111 0.73 -5.87 16.44
N GLN A 112 1.11 -5.20 15.35
CA GLN A 112 0.24 -4.96 14.19
C GLN A 112 -0.16 -6.27 13.47
N PRO A 113 0.78 -7.14 13.05
CA PRO A 113 0.45 -8.44 12.45
C PRO A 113 -0.24 -9.38 13.45
N GLY A 114 0.14 -9.33 14.74
CA GLY A 114 -0.49 -10.13 15.79
C GLY A 114 -1.97 -9.81 15.97
N SER A 115 -2.33 -8.52 16.02
CA SER A 115 -3.71 -8.07 16.14
C SER A 115 -4.55 -8.53 14.94
N LYS A 116 -4.03 -8.35 13.71
CA LYS A 116 -4.67 -8.87 12.48
C LYS A 116 -4.93 -10.37 12.54
N MET A 117 -3.97 -11.15 13.04
CA MET A 117 -4.13 -12.60 13.18
C MET A 117 -5.21 -12.97 14.20
N VAL A 118 -5.33 -12.25 15.32
CA VAL A 118 -6.42 -12.44 16.28
C VAL A 118 -7.77 -12.21 15.62
N THR A 119 -7.94 -11.09 14.91
CA THR A 119 -9.18 -10.76 14.23
C THR A 119 -9.54 -11.81 13.18
N SER A 120 -8.59 -12.23 12.32
CA SER A 120 -8.82 -13.28 11.32
C SER A 120 -9.12 -14.66 11.94
N ALA A 121 -8.54 -14.95 13.11
CA ALA A 121 -8.79 -16.20 13.81
C ALA A 121 -10.21 -16.21 14.40
N LYS A 122 -10.61 -15.15 15.10
CA LYS A 122 -11.96 -14.98 15.66
C LYS A 122 -13.03 -15.09 14.58
N SER A 123 -12.85 -14.40 13.45
CA SER A 123 -13.78 -14.43 12.33
C SER A 123 -13.89 -15.83 11.68
N SER A 124 -12.85 -16.64 11.78
CA SER A 124 -12.88 -18.01 11.26
C SER A 124 -13.58 -18.99 12.20
N VAL A 125 -13.59 -18.77 13.53
CA VAL A 125 -14.10 -19.74 14.52
C VAL A 125 -15.54 -20.20 14.22
N PRO A 126 -16.52 -19.32 13.92
CA PRO A 126 -17.90 -19.73 13.66
C PRO A 126 -18.07 -20.63 12.44
N THR A 127 -17.09 -20.63 11.53
CA THR A 127 -17.16 -21.30 10.23
C THR A 127 -16.46 -22.66 10.21
N VAL A 128 -15.84 -23.04 11.32
CA VAL A 128 -15.14 -24.32 11.54
C VAL A 128 -16.17 -25.35 12.02
N MET A 129 -16.41 -26.38 11.20
CA MET A 129 -17.42 -27.39 11.49
C MET A 129 -17.01 -28.37 12.60
N ASP A 130 -15.70 -28.61 12.75
CA ASP A 130 -15.18 -29.41 13.85
C ASP A 130 -15.16 -28.58 15.14
N GLN A 131 -16.02 -28.97 16.07
CA GLN A 131 -16.21 -28.25 17.33
C GLN A 131 -14.92 -28.18 18.16
N ALA A 132 -14.12 -29.26 18.16
CA ALA A 132 -12.88 -29.31 18.92
C ALA A 132 -11.84 -28.33 18.35
N ALA A 133 -11.64 -28.34 17.02
CA ALA A 133 -10.78 -27.36 16.35
C ALA A 133 -11.27 -25.92 16.50
N ALA A 134 -12.60 -25.68 16.44
CA ALA A 134 -13.19 -24.36 16.61
C ALA A 134 -12.93 -23.79 18.02
N MET A 135 -13.16 -24.59 19.07
CA MET A 135 -12.87 -24.21 20.46
C MET A 135 -11.38 -23.98 20.68
N GLN A 136 -10.52 -24.85 20.13
CA GLN A 136 -9.07 -24.70 20.25
C GLN A 136 -8.59 -23.41 19.57
N LEU A 137 -9.09 -23.11 18.36
CA LEU A 137 -8.75 -21.88 17.63
C LEU A 137 -9.24 -20.64 18.38
N GLY A 138 -10.47 -20.65 18.88
CA GLY A 138 -11.04 -19.57 19.68
C GLY A 138 -10.23 -19.30 20.95
N GLN A 139 -9.87 -20.36 21.69
CA GLN A 139 -9.05 -20.23 22.89
C GLN A 139 -7.64 -19.70 22.57
N CYS A 140 -7.01 -20.17 21.50
CA CYS A 140 -5.71 -19.68 21.07
C CYS A 140 -5.77 -18.19 20.65
N ALA A 141 -6.84 -17.78 19.98
CA ALA A 141 -7.07 -16.38 19.62
C ALA A 141 -7.27 -15.49 20.85
N LYS A 142 -8.05 -15.93 21.85
CA LYS A 142 -8.20 -15.25 23.14
C LYS A 142 -6.86 -15.10 23.87
N ASN A 143 -6.11 -16.18 24.02
CA ASN A 143 -4.80 -16.18 24.67
C ASN A 143 -3.80 -15.24 23.97
N LEU A 144 -3.80 -15.20 22.64
CA LEU A 144 -2.98 -14.30 21.86
C LEU A 144 -3.39 -12.84 22.06
N ALA A 145 -4.70 -12.54 22.07
CA ALA A 145 -5.19 -11.18 22.33
C ALA A 145 -4.71 -10.65 23.69
N THR A 146 -4.83 -11.46 24.75
CA THR A 146 -4.34 -11.12 26.09
C THR A 146 -2.82 -10.89 26.07
N SER A 147 -2.06 -11.79 25.44
CA SER A 147 -0.60 -11.69 25.36
C SER A 147 -0.14 -10.43 24.60
N LEU A 148 -0.87 -10.03 23.55
CA LEU A 148 -0.58 -8.82 22.78
C LEU A 148 -0.91 -7.54 23.58
N ALA A 149 -1.99 -7.56 24.36
CA ALA A 149 -2.34 -6.45 25.26
C ALA A 149 -1.24 -6.22 26.31
N GLU A 150 -0.78 -7.30 26.95
CA GLU A 150 0.33 -7.25 27.91
C GLU A 150 1.64 -6.76 27.27
N LEU A 151 1.97 -7.28 26.07
CA LEU A 151 3.14 -6.87 25.31
C LEU A 151 3.11 -5.37 24.95
N ARG A 152 1.94 -4.86 24.54
CA ARG A 152 1.73 -3.44 24.25
C ARG A 152 1.99 -2.60 25.48
N THR A 153 1.37 -2.93 26.61
CA THR A 153 1.55 -2.18 27.86
C THR A 153 3.01 -2.18 28.30
N ALA A 154 3.69 -3.33 28.19
CA ALA A 154 5.09 -3.44 28.57
C ALA A 154 6.02 -2.66 27.62
N ALA A 155 5.86 -2.80 26.31
CA ALA A 155 6.65 -2.07 25.31
C ALA A 155 6.47 -0.56 25.41
N GLN A 156 5.24 -0.08 25.62
CA GLN A 156 4.95 1.36 25.76
C GLN A 156 5.54 1.95 27.04
N LYS A 157 5.46 1.22 28.16
CA LYS A 157 6.05 1.64 29.43
C LYS A 157 7.57 1.82 29.28
N VAL A 158 8.25 0.85 28.67
CA VAL A 158 9.71 0.94 28.44
C VAL A 158 10.06 2.10 27.50
N HIS A 159 9.30 2.29 26.42
CA HIS A 159 9.51 3.39 25.47
C HIS A 159 9.41 4.77 26.12
N ASN A 160 8.42 4.99 27.00
CA ASN A 160 8.18 6.29 27.64
C ASN A 160 9.20 6.64 28.74
N HIS A 161 9.79 5.65 29.42
CA HIS A 161 10.75 5.87 30.51
C HIS A 161 12.19 6.10 30.03
N THR A 162 12.54 5.68 28.81
CA THR A 162 13.87 5.86 28.23
C THR A 162 14.04 7.25 27.59
N HIS A 163 13.98 8.31 28.38
CA HIS A 163 14.18 9.70 27.91
C HIS A 163 15.65 10.04 27.52
N LEU A 164 16.53 9.03 27.46
CA LEU A 164 17.95 9.10 27.03
C LEU A 164 18.23 8.45 25.66
N SER A 165 17.21 8.06 24.88
CA SER A 165 17.38 7.21 23.68
C SER A 165 18.27 7.81 22.56
N HIS A 166 18.37 9.14 22.45
CA HIS A 166 19.03 9.78 21.30
C HIS A 166 20.56 9.63 21.24
N THR A 167 21.25 9.48 22.38
CA THR A 167 22.72 9.30 22.41
C THR A 167 23.13 7.83 22.28
N LEU A 168 22.27 6.91 22.74
CA LEU A 168 22.55 5.48 22.76
C LEU A 168 22.25 4.78 21.42
N GLU A 169 21.18 5.14 20.71
CA GLU A 169 20.93 4.62 19.35
C GLU A 169 22.08 4.95 18.37
N ARG A 170 22.74 6.10 18.58
CA ARG A 170 23.88 6.58 17.76
C ARG A 170 25.16 5.76 17.98
N GLU A 171 25.49 5.40 19.21
CA GLU A 171 26.69 4.61 19.50
C GLU A 171 26.55 3.14 19.10
N LEU A 172 25.33 2.61 19.13
CA LEU A 172 25.06 1.19 18.97
C LEU A 172 24.98 0.74 17.50
N ALA A 173 24.46 1.59 16.60
CA ALA A 173 24.51 1.34 15.15
C ALA A 173 25.96 1.21 14.64
N VAL A 174 26.88 2.02 15.20
CA VAL A 174 28.31 2.00 14.88
C VAL A 174 29.01 0.77 15.45
N ARG A 175 28.60 0.28 16.64
CA ARG A 175 29.18 -0.91 17.27
C ARG A 175 28.71 -2.23 16.62
N GLN A 176 27.41 -2.38 16.31
CA GLN A 176 26.90 -3.54 15.57
C GLN A 176 27.56 -3.69 14.19
N TRP A 177 27.83 -2.57 13.51
CA TRP A 177 28.56 -2.56 12.26
C TRP A 177 30.04 -2.95 12.42
N ARG A 178 30.75 -2.42 13.43
CA ARG A 178 32.13 -2.83 13.76
C ARG A 178 32.26 -4.33 14.02
N GLU A 179 31.33 -4.92 14.77
CA GLU A 179 31.35 -6.36 15.06
C GLU A 179 31.05 -7.22 13.82
N SER A 180 30.17 -6.74 12.93
CA SER A 180 29.91 -7.37 11.63
C SER A 180 31.12 -7.27 10.68
N LEU A 181 31.86 -6.16 10.71
CA LEU A 181 33.10 -5.94 9.96
C LEU A 181 34.26 -6.79 10.51
N LEU A 182 34.40 -6.87 11.84
CA LEU A 182 35.46 -7.61 12.53
C LEU A 182 35.29 -9.13 12.41
N ARG A 183 34.05 -9.63 12.26
CA ARG A 183 33.77 -11.07 12.02
C ARG A 183 33.80 -11.48 10.55
N GLY A 184 33.82 -10.54 9.60
CA GLY A 184 33.72 -10.83 8.17
C GLY A 184 34.76 -10.07 7.35
N SER A 185 36.00 -10.56 7.31
CA SER A 185 37.03 -10.05 6.41
C SER A 185 36.63 -10.27 4.94
N GLY A 186 36.01 -9.28 4.31
CA GLY A 186 35.65 -9.25 2.89
C GLY A 186 36.84 -9.57 1.97
N GLU A 187 38.04 -9.15 2.36
CA GLU A 187 39.28 -9.41 1.61
C GLU A 187 39.69 -10.89 1.54
N ARG A 188 39.33 -11.71 2.54
CA ARG A 188 39.60 -13.16 2.56
C ARG A 188 38.43 -13.97 2.00
N ALA A 189 37.21 -13.48 2.15
CA ALA A 189 36.01 -14.13 1.61
C ALA A 189 35.94 -14.00 0.08
N CYS A 190 36.32 -12.85 -0.50
CA CYS A 190 36.39 -12.67 -1.96
C CYS A 190 37.53 -13.49 -2.58
N ARG A 191 38.73 -13.53 -1.98
CA ARG A 191 39.83 -14.41 -2.43
C ARG A 191 39.50 -15.91 -2.32
N ALA A 192 38.86 -16.32 -1.22
CA ALA A 192 38.43 -17.71 -1.05
C ALA A 192 37.20 -18.10 -1.89
N ALA A 193 36.44 -17.13 -2.43
CA ALA A 193 35.31 -17.37 -3.33
C ALA A 193 35.78 -17.69 -4.77
N VAL A 194 36.86 -17.04 -5.23
CA VAL A 194 37.55 -17.37 -6.49
C VAL A 194 38.16 -18.78 -6.43
N GLU A 195 38.72 -19.20 -5.28
CA GLU A 195 39.25 -20.57 -5.12
C GLU A 195 38.16 -21.65 -4.92
N ARG A 196 36.93 -21.29 -4.53
CA ARG A 196 35.80 -22.22 -4.29
C ARG A 196 34.92 -22.50 -5.50
N GLU A 197 35.37 -22.13 -6.70
CA GLU A 197 34.66 -22.33 -7.96
C GLU A 197 34.42 -23.83 -8.32
N LEU A 198 35.11 -24.75 -7.62
CA LEU A 198 34.90 -26.20 -7.69
C LEU A 198 33.66 -26.71 -6.90
N ALA A 199 33.19 -25.98 -5.88
CA ALA A 199 32.01 -26.36 -5.07
C ALA A 199 30.69 -25.77 -5.61
N ALA A 200 30.76 -24.73 -6.45
CA ALA A 200 29.60 -24.05 -7.06
C ALA A 200 28.88 -24.88 -8.15
N ARG A 201 29.33 -26.12 -8.42
CA ARG A 201 28.59 -27.07 -9.28
C ARG A 201 27.41 -27.73 -8.56
N GLN A 202 27.45 -27.92 -7.24
CA GLN A 202 26.34 -28.48 -6.45
C GLN A 202 25.29 -27.45 -6.04
N TRP A 203 25.67 -26.17 -5.88
CA TRP A 203 24.74 -25.07 -5.56
C TRP A 203 23.90 -24.59 -6.76
N ARG A 204 24.21 -25.08 -7.96
CA ARG A 204 23.55 -24.71 -9.22
C ARG A 204 22.13 -25.29 -9.36
N GLU A 205 21.76 -26.25 -8.52
CA GLU A 205 20.49 -26.99 -8.57
C GLU A 205 19.40 -26.46 -7.61
N SER A 206 19.72 -25.56 -6.66
CA SER A 206 18.81 -25.21 -5.56
C SER A 206 18.14 -23.82 -5.63
N LEU A 207 18.34 -23.03 -6.70
CA LEU A 207 17.76 -21.68 -6.81
C LEU A 207 17.00 -21.46 -8.14
N PRO A 208 15.75 -20.96 -8.10
CA PRO A 208 15.00 -20.60 -9.31
C PRO A 208 15.68 -19.46 -10.09
N ARG A 209 15.85 -19.64 -11.40
CA ARG A 209 16.61 -18.77 -12.32
C ARG A 209 16.08 -17.34 -12.56
N GLY A 210 15.30 -16.76 -11.64
CA GLY A 210 14.71 -15.42 -11.83
C GLY A 210 14.43 -14.63 -10.55
N SER A 211 14.83 -15.11 -9.37
CA SER A 211 14.66 -14.37 -8.10
C SER A 211 15.81 -13.40 -7.81
N GLY A 212 17.03 -13.74 -8.25
CA GLY A 212 18.24 -12.96 -8.00
C GLY A 212 18.23 -11.56 -8.61
N GLU A 213 17.82 -11.43 -9.88
CA GLU A 213 17.84 -10.16 -10.62
C GLU A 213 16.88 -9.12 -10.03
N ARG A 214 15.64 -9.55 -9.69
CA ARG A 214 14.64 -8.70 -9.03
C ARG A 214 15.06 -8.30 -7.62
N ALA A 215 15.61 -9.24 -6.86
CA ALA A 215 16.15 -8.95 -5.53
C ALA A 215 17.34 -7.97 -5.59
N CYS A 216 18.18 -8.08 -6.63
CA CYS A 216 19.35 -7.23 -6.81
C CYS A 216 18.94 -5.80 -7.15
N ARG A 217 18.01 -5.65 -8.10
CA ARG A 217 17.43 -4.34 -8.46
C ARG A 217 16.78 -3.66 -7.25
N ALA A 218 15.94 -4.38 -6.51
CA ALA A 218 15.29 -3.86 -5.30
C ALA A 218 16.27 -3.57 -4.15
N ALA A 219 17.43 -4.24 -4.09
CA ALA A 219 18.45 -3.96 -3.10
C ALA A 219 19.28 -2.72 -3.46
N VAL A 220 19.63 -2.57 -4.76
CA VAL A 220 20.27 -1.37 -5.30
C VAL A 220 19.39 -0.14 -5.06
N GLU A 221 18.10 -0.20 -5.39
CA GLU A 221 17.17 0.93 -5.21
C GLU A 221 17.01 1.35 -3.74
N ARG A 222 17.00 0.39 -2.80
CA ARG A 222 17.00 0.69 -1.35
C ARG A 222 18.29 1.38 -0.90
N GLU A 223 19.44 1.04 -1.48
CA GLU A 223 20.71 1.69 -1.14
C GLU A 223 20.82 3.10 -1.72
N LEU A 224 20.29 3.33 -2.93
CA LEU A 224 20.14 4.66 -3.51
C LEU A 224 19.21 5.56 -2.64
N ALA A 225 18.20 4.98 -2.00
CA ALA A 225 17.34 5.70 -1.05
C ALA A 225 18.05 6.02 0.28
N ALA A 226 18.99 5.18 0.71
CA ALA A 226 19.76 5.36 1.95
C ALA A 226 20.79 6.51 1.89
N ARG A 227 20.90 7.24 0.75
CA ARG A 227 21.69 8.47 0.53
C ARG A 227 21.31 9.66 1.43
N GLN A 228 20.25 9.56 2.24
CA GLN A 228 19.61 10.61 3.05
C GLN A 228 20.48 11.29 4.14
N TRP A 229 21.72 10.87 4.36
CA TRP A 229 22.58 11.47 5.38
C TRP A 229 22.91 12.95 5.08
N ARG A 230 22.94 13.32 3.79
CA ARG A 230 23.29 14.66 3.27
C ARG A 230 22.36 15.79 3.74
N GLU A 231 21.05 15.53 3.90
CA GLU A 231 20.03 16.57 4.20
C GLU A 231 19.76 16.75 5.71
N SER A 232 20.30 15.88 6.56
CA SER A 232 20.17 16.01 8.04
C SER A 232 21.14 17.04 8.67
N LEU A 233 22.03 17.62 7.86
CA LEU A 233 22.99 18.65 8.26
C LEU A 233 22.67 19.95 7.51
N PRO A 234 22.52 21.10 8.20
CA PRO A 234 22.21 22.36 7.55
C PRO A 234 23.34 22.77 6.59
N ARG A 235 23.00 23.06 5.34
CA ARG A 235 23.89 23.82 4.44
C ARG A 235 23.83 25.29 4.86
N GLY A 236 24.99 25.83 5.23
CA GLY A 236 25.15 27.24 5.54
C GLY A 236 24.88 28.12 4.33
N SER A 237 23.70 28.73 4.28
CA SER A 237 23.45 29.95 3.51
C SER A 237 22.51 30.88 4.29
N GLY A 238 22.83 31.09 5.58
CA GLY A 238 22.08 31.94 6.51
C GLY A 238 22.91 33.06 7.15
N GLU A 239 24.12 33.34 6.66
CA GLU A 239 25.04 34.27 7.33
C GLU A 239 24.73 35.77 7.15
N ARG A 240 23.56 36.15 6.62
CA ARG A 240 23.16 37.57 6.51
C ARG A 240 21.78 37.95 7.05
N ALA A 241 21.00 37.04 7.63
CA ALA A 241 19.63 37.35 8.08
C ALA A 241 19.38 37.35 9.60
N CYS A 242 20.37 37.05 10.46
CA CYS A 242 20.15 36.94 11.92
C CYS A 242 20.55 38.18 12.76
N ARG A 243 20.74 39.36 12.15
CA ARG A 243 20.93 40.63 12.89
C ARG A 243 19.72 41.55 12.81
N ALA A 244 18.54 41.07 13.20
CA ALA A 244 17.45 41.94 13.64
C ALA A 244 16.31 41.10 14.24
N THR A 245 16.41 40.78 15.53
CA THR A 245 15.32 40.81 16.54
C THR A 245 15.81 40.07 17.79
N HIS A 246 15.81 40.78 18.92
CA HIS A 246 16.12 40.22 20.24
C HIS A 246 15.01 39.25 20.68
N SER A 247 15.28 37.94 20.68
CA SER A 247 14.82 37.00 21.72
C SER A 247 15.56 35.66 21.56
N LYS A 248 15.73 34.95 22.68
CA LYS A 248 16.61 33.80 22.96
C LYS A 248 16.69 32.71 21.85
N PRO A 249 17.84 32.00 21.71
CA PRO A 249 18.03 30.98 20.69
C PRO A 249 17.32 29.68 21.10
N TYR A 250 16.17 29.39 20.48
CA TYR A 250 15.65 28.02 20.38
C TYR A 250 15.88 27.53 18.95
N SER A 251 16.86 26.64 18.79
CA SER A 251 17.19 26.01 17.51
C SER A 251 16.10 25.01 17.09
N PRO A 252 15.62 24.99 15.82
CA PRO A 252 14.65 24.02 15.32
C PRO A 252 15.30 22.66 14.95
N PHE A 253 16.16 22.11 15.83
CA PHE A 253 17.01 20.94 15.58
C PHE A 253 16.57 19.68 16.33
N VAL A 254 15.27 19.37 16.33
CA VAL A 254 14.74 18.17 17.00
C VAL A 254 13.92 17.37 15.98
N TYR A 255 14.23 16.06 15.86
CA TYR A 255 13.61 15.02 15.01
C TYR A 255 14.27 14.67 13.67
N PHE A 256 15.54 14.25 13.69
CA PHE A 256 16.06 13.23 12.76
C PHE A 256 17.22 12.47 13.43
N PRO A 257 17.14 11.14 13.68
CA PRO A 257 18.28 10.38 14.20
C PRO A 257 19.08 9.73 13.06
N PRO A 258 20.34 10.16 12.79
CA PRO A 258 21.23 9.57 11.77
C PRO A 258 21.51 8.07 11.95
N GLY A 259 21.28 7.52 13.16
CA GLY A 259 21.49 6.10 13.46
C GLY A 259 20.47 5.15 12.82
N LEU A 260 19.25 5.62 12.52
CA LEU A 260 18.23 4.81 11.84
C LEU A 260 18.59 4.59 10.36
N ALA A 261 18.99 5.66 9.68
CA ALA A 261 19.43 5.61 8.28
C ALA A 261 20.65 4.70 8.10
N ALA A 262 21.64 4.77 9.01
CA ALA A 262 22.80 3.89 8.99
C ALA A 262 22.46 2.40 9.07
N ARG A 263 21.48 2.06 9.91
CA ARG A 263 20.99 0.70 10.10
C ARG A 263 20.25 0.20 8.87
N GLU A 264 19.45 1.05 8.24
CA GLU A 264 18.75 0.76 6.99
C GLU A 264 19.73 0.54 5.83
N THR A 265 20.78 1.37 5.71
CA THR A 265 21.85 1.18 4.73
C THR A 265 22.54 -0.18 4.92
N ALA A 266 22.88 -0.54 6.16
CA ALA A 266 23.55 -1.82 6.45
C ALA A 266 22.67 -3.04 6.09
N GLN A 267 21.36 -2.95 6.33
CA GLN A 267 20.42 -4.00 5.97
C GLN A 267 20.23 -4.09 4.44
N ALA A 268 20.20 -2.96 3.73
CA ALA A 268 20.14 -2.90 2.27
C ALA A 268 21.38 -3.55 1.64
N LEU A 269 22.59 -3.20 2.10
CA LEU A 269 23.87 -3.77 1.66
C LEU A 269 23.91 -5.30 1.82
N LYS A 270 23.42 -5.83 2.96
CA LYS A 270 23.35 -7.28 3.18
C LYS A 270 22.46 -7.97 2.14
N THR A 271 21.33 -7.34 1.81
CA THR A 271 20.39 -7.84 0.80
C THR A 271 21.01 -7.76 -0.60
N LEU A 272 21.73 -6.68 -0.90
CA LEU A 272 22.46 -6.49 -2.17
C LEU A 272 23.51 -7.58 -2.36
N ALA A 273 24.34 -7.83 -1.35
CA ALA A 273 25.39 -8.86 -1.42
C ALA A 273 24.82 -10.28 -1.62
N GLN A 274 23.63 -10.58 -1.08
CA GLN A 274 22.95 -11.86 -1.32
C GLN A 274 22.41 -11.94 -2.75
N ALA A 275 21.82 -10.85 -3.24
CA ALA A 275 21.23 -10.81 -4.57
C ALA A 275 22.28 -10.79 -5.70
N ALA A 276 23.36 -10.02 -5.55
CA ALA A 276 24.49 -9.99 -6.48
C ALA A 276 25.12 -11.37 -6.66
N ARG A 277 25.26 -12.14 -5.56
CA ARG A 277 25.68 -13.55 -5.62
C ARG A 277 24.69 -14.44 -6.36
N GLY A 278 23.39 -14.20 -6.18
CA GLY A 278 22.33 -14.89 -6.92
C GLY A 278 22.40 -14.63 -8.43
N VAL A 279 22.63 -13.38 -8.84
CA VAL A 279 22.77 -13.00 -10.26
C VAL A 279 24.05 -13.54 -10.87
N ALA A 280 25.18 -13.44 -10.16
CA ALA A 280 26.44 -14.02 -10.59
C ALA A 280 26.36 -15.55 -10.76
N ALA A 281 25.53 -16.23 -9.96
CA ALA A 281 25.27 -17.66 -10.08
C ALA A 281 24.29 -18.03 -11.21
N SER A 282 23.40 -17.10 -11.61
CA SER A 282 22.39 -17.36 -12.65
C SER A 282 22.85 -16.99 -14.07
N THR A 283 23.83 -16.10 -14.21
CA THR A 283 24.38 -15.69 -15.51
C THR A 283 25.28 -16.78 -16.11
N THR A 284 25.19 -16.96 -17.43
CA THR A 284 26.06 -17.88 -18.18
C THR A 284 27.37 -17.24 -18.62
N ASN A 285 27.49 -15.91 -18.52
CA ASN A 285 28.68 -15.16 -18.90
C ASN A 285 29.60 -14.94 -17.67
N PRO A 286 30.78 -15.58 -17.62
CA PRO A 286 31.69 -15.48 -16.47
C PRO A 286 32.25 -14.06 -16.27
N GLN A 287 32.40 -13.28 -17.34
CA GLN A 287 32.89 -11.90 -17.24
C GLN A 287 31.83 -10.97 -16.62
N ALA A 288 30.55 -11.16 -16.96
CA ALA A 288 29.45 -10.41 -16.36
C ALA A 288 29.25 -10.79 -14.88
N ALA A 289 29.46 -12.06 -14.52
CA ALA A 289 29.44 -12.51 -13.13
C ALA A 289 30.54 -11.84 -12.30
N ALA A 290 31.77 -11.79 -12.81
CA ALA A 290 32.90 -11.12 -12.16
C ALA A 290 32.64 -9.62 -11.98
N SER A 291 32.22 -8.92 -13.04
CA SER A 291 31.91 -7.48 -12.97
C SER A 291 30.77 -7.14 -12.00
N MET A 292 29.76 -8.01 -11.86
CA MET A 292 28.69 -7.85 -10.86
C MET A 292 29.23 -7.93 -9.44
N LEU A 293 30.12 -8.90 -9.16
CA LEU A 293 30.69 -9.10 -7.84
C LEU A 293 31.68 -7.99 -7.48
N ASP A 294 32.51 -7.54 -8.42
CA ASP A 294 33.44 -6.42 -8.24
C ASP A 294 32.67 -5.12 -7.95
N SER A 295 31.65 -4.82 -8.76
CA SER A 295 30.81 -3.63 -8.54
C SER A 295 30.11 -3.68 -7.18
N ALA A 296 29.61 -4.85 -6.76
CA ALA A 296 29.00 -5.00 -5.45
C ALA A 296 30.00 -4.81 -4.29
N CYS A 297 31.27 -5.18 -4.49
CA CYS A 297 32.34 -4.90 -3.51
C CYS A 297 32.64 -3.40 -3.43
N ASP A 298 32.76 -2.71 -4.56
CA ASP A 298 32.98 -1.25 -4.60
C ASP A 298 31.86 -0.49 -3.88
N VAL A 299 30.61 -0.94 -4.04
CA VAL A 299 29.45 -0.40 -3.32
C VAL A 299 29.60 -0.60 -1.80
N MET A 300 29.96 -1.81 -1.36
CA MET A 300 30.12 -2.11 0.07
C MET A 300 31.25 -1.29 0.71
N GLU A 301 32.38 -1.13 0.01
CA GLU A 301 33.52 -0.34 0.48
C GLU A 301 33.21 1.16 0.50
N GLY A 302 32.60 1.67 -0.57
CA GLY A 302 32.18 3.08 -0.63
C GLY A 302 31.15 3.41 0.45
N SER A 303 30.20 2.51 0.72
CA SER A 303 29.19 2.72 1.76
C SER A 303 29.78 2.65 3.18
N ALA A 304 30.86 1.90 3.39
CA ALA A 304 31.64 1.95 4.63
C ALA A 304 32.30 3.32 4.84
N MET A 305 32.92 3.87 3.79
CA MET A 305 33.48 5.22 3.81
C MET A 305 32.40 6.28 4.02
N LEU A 306 31.22 6.09 3.44
CA LEU A 306 30.10 7.02 3.57
C LEU A 306 29.68 7.18 5.02
N ILE A 307 29.54 6.07 5.74
CA ILE A 307 29.20 6.05 7.17
C ILE A 307 30.29 6.70 8.01
N HIS A 308 31.56 6.46 7.66
CA HIS A 308 32.70 7.07 8.35
C HIS A 308 32.73 8.59 8.21
N GLU A 309 32.63 9.10 6.98
CA GLU A 309 32.61 10.55 6.71
C GLU A 309 31.38 11.21 7.31
N ALA A 310 30.24 10.52 7.31
CA ALA A 310 29.02 11.07 7.88
C ALA A 310 29.10 11.19 9.41
N LYS A 311 29.81 10.27 10.09
CA LYS A 311 30.14 10.42 11.50
C LYS A 311 30.97 11.68 11.75
N GLN A 312 31.96 11.96 10.90
CA GLN A 312 32.78 13.17 11.03
C GLN A 312 31.98 14.45 10.80
N ALA A 313 31.14 14.47 9.77
CA ALA A 313 30.26 15.60 9.46
C ALA A 313 29.25 15.91 10.60
N LEU A 314 28.82 14.89 11.36
CA LEU A 314 27.95 15.07 12.53
C LEU A 314 28.68 15.63 13.76
N VAL A 315 29.98 15.34 13.91
CA VAL A 315 30.81 15.88 15.01
C VAL A 315 31.14 17.36 14.75
N SER A 316 31.20 17.78 13.48
CA SER A 316 31.48 19.17 13.09
C SER A 316 30.52 19.65 12.00
N PRO A 317 29.26 20.00 12.37
CA PRO A 317 28.21 20.35 11.41
C PRO A 317 28.53 21.55 10.52
N SER A 318 29.40 22.44 11.01
CA SER A 318 29.79 23.71 10.39
C SER A 318 30.93 23.58 9.38
N ASP A 319 31.57 22.41 9.28
CA ASP A 319 32.72 22.21 8.39
C ASP A 319 32.27 21.88 6.97
N SER A 320 32.46 22.85 6.07
CA SER A 320 32.13 22.71 4.64
C SER A 320 32.95 21.61 3.95
N GLU A 321 34.16 21.31 4.43
CA GLU A 321 35.06 20.34 3.80
C GLU A 321 34.60 18.90 4.07
N SER A 322 34.20 18.61 5.31
CA SER A 322 33.58 17.32 5.69
C SER A 322 32.24 17.08 4.97
N GLN A 323 31.44 18.13 4.75
CA GLN A 323 30.20 18.01 3.94
C GLN A 323 30.51 17.70 2.46
N GLN A 324 31.56 18.30 1.90
CA GLN A 324 31.99 18.03 0.51
C GLN A 324 32.56 16.62 0.34
N ARG A 325 33.41 16.15 1.27
CA ARG A 325 33.94 14.78 1.26
C ARG A 325 32.81 13.75 1.31
N LEU A 326 31.85 13.94 2.22
CA LEU A 326 30.67 13.09 2.32
C LEU A 326 29.89 13.02 1.00
N ALA A 327 29.73 14.17 0.31
CA ALA A 327 29.05 14.22 -0.98
C ALA A 327 29.81 13.49 -2.10
N GLN A 328 31.15 13.57 -2.12
CA GLN A 328 31.99 12.85 -3.08
C GLN A 328 31.91 11.34 -2.89
N VAL A 329 32.01 10.87 -1.64
CA VAL A 329 31.87 9.44 -1.31
C VAL A 329 30.49 8.92 -1.69
N ALA A 330 29.43 9.67 -1.42
CA ALA A 330 28.07 9.32 -1.86
C ALA A 330 27.97 9.19 -3.38
N LYS A 331 28.65 10.05 -4.14
CA LYS A 331 28.69 9.99 -5.61
C LYS A 331 29.46 8.77 -6.13
N ALA A 332 30.52 8.36 -5.45
CA ALA A 332 31.28 7.15 -5.79
C ALA A 332 30.45 5.87 -5.55
N VAL A 333 29.78 5.76 -4.40
CA VAL A 333 28.84 4.65 -4.10
C VAL A 333 27.75 4.55 -5.16
N SER A 334 27.21 5.70 -5.55
CA SER A 334 26.19 5.83 -6.57
C SER A 334 26.62 5.31 -7.94
N HIS A 335 27.85 5.65 -8.33
CA HIS A 335 28.42 5.18 -9.58
C HIS A 335 28.61 3.66 -9.58
N SER A 336 29.10 3.12 -8.45
CA SER A 336 29.31 1.69 -8.25
C SER A 336 27.97 0.92 -8.27
N LEU A 337 26.92 1.49 -7.65
CA LEU A 337 25.56 0.94 -7.71
C LEU A 337 25.02 0.89 -9.15
N ASN A 338 25.27 1.94 -9.93
CA ASN A 338 24.87 1.97 -11.34
C ASN A 338 25.61 0.89 -12.17
N ASN A 339 26.87 0.62 -11.84
CA ASN A 339 27.63 -0.47 -12.46
C ASN A 339 27.03 -1.84 -12.14
N CYS A 340 26.54 -2.06 -10.90
CA CYS A 340 25.77 -3.26 -10.56
C CYS A 340 24.52 -3.42 -11.44
N VAL A 341 23.75 -2.35 -11.68
CA VAL A 341 22.55 -2.40 -12.54
C VAL A 341 22.90 -2.75 -13.98
N ASN A 342 23.98 -2.18 -14.50
CA ASN A 342 24.47 -2.45 -15.86
C ASN A 342 24.95 -3.90 -16.07
N CYS A 343 25.21 -4.63 -14.98
CA CYS A 343 25.57 -6.04 -15.03
C CYS A 343 24.35 -6.99 -15.02
N LEU A 344 23.12 -6.47 -14.97
CA LEU A 344 21.90 -7.29 -15.02
C LEU A 344 21.61 -7.80 -16.45
N PRO A 345 21.20 -9.08 -16.61
CA PRO A 345 20.88 -9.65 -17.93
C PRO A 345 19.73 -8.92 -18.65
N GLY A 346 19.94 -8.56 -19.93
CA GLY A 346 18.98 -7.87 -20.80
C GLY A 346 18.79 -6.36 -20.53
N GLN A 347 19.11 -5.87 -19.32
CA GLN A 347 18.97 -4.44 -18.98
C GLN A 347 19.94 -3.55 -19.77
N LYS A 348 21.18 -4.01 -19.96
CA LYS A 348 22.21 -3.28 -20.71
C LYS A 348 21.79 -3.02 -22.16
N ASP A 349 21.16 -3.99 -22.80
CA ASP A 349 20.77 -3.92 -24.21
C ASP A 349 19.59 -2.97 -24.42
N VAL A 350 18.62 -3.00 -23.50
CA VAL A 350 17.52 -2.03 -23.46
C VAL A 350 18.05 -0.60 -23.23
N ASP A 351 19.00 -0.40 -22.31
CA ASP A 351 19.59 0.92 -22.04
C ASP A 351 20.46 1.43 -23.20
N MET A 352 21.09 0.53 -23.97
CA MET A 352 21.79 0.88 -25.21
C MET A 352 20.80 1.28 -26.31
N ALA A 353 19.68 0.58 -26.44
CA ALA A 353 18.62 0.94 -27.38
C ALA A 353 18.04 2.33 -27.07
N LEU A 354 17.72 2.61 -25.81
CA LEU A 354 17.22 3.93 -25.38
C LEU A 354 18.21 5.06 -25.63
N ARG A 355 19.51 4.85 -25.36
CA ARG A 355 20.55 5.84 -25.66
C ARG A 355 20.65 6.12 -27.14
N SER A 356 20.64 5.09 -27.98
CA SER A 356 20.71 5.28 -29.42
C SER A 356 19.49 5.98 -29.99
N ILE A 357 18.28 5.67 -29.53
CA ILE A 357 17.07 6.40 -29.93
C ILE A 357 17.21 7.89 -29.57
N GLY A 358 17.78 8.19 -28.40
CA GLY A 358 18.11 9.56 -27.98
C GLY A 358 19.15 10.23 -28.86
N GLU A 359 20.19 9.52 -29.29
CA GLU A 359 21.22 10.02 -30.20
C GLU A 359 20.71 10.22 -31.63
N ALA A 360 19.93 9.27 -32.16
CA ALA A 360 19.26 9.38 -33.45
C ALA A 360 18.32 10.58 -33.49
N SER A 361 17.53 10.79 -32.42
CA SER A 361 16.65 11.96 -32.29
C SER A 361 17.40 13.30 -32.34
N LYS A 362 18.69 13.36 -31.95
CA LYS A 362 19.50 14.58 -32.10
C LYS A 362 19.76 14.94 -33.57
N LYS A 363 19.71 13.98 -34.50
CA LYS A 363 19.80 14.24 -35.95
C LYS A 363 18.69 15.20 -36.42
N LEU A 364 17.51 15.16 -35.81
CA LEU A 364 16.39 16.08 -36.10
C LEU A 364 16.63 17.51 -35.62
N LEU A 365 17.53 17.71 -34.65
CA LEU A 365 17.86 19.00 -34.06
C LEU A 365 19.00 19.71 -34.80
N GLY A 366 19.61 19.08 -35.80
CA GLY A 366 20.66 19.67 -36.63
C GLY A 366 20.12 20.80 -37.53
N GLU A 367 20.88 21.89 -37.64
CA GLU A 367 20.45 23.12 -38.35
C GLU A 367 20.31 22.99 -39.89
N THR A 368 20.74 21.87 -40.49
CA THR A 368 20.68 21.65 -41.94
C THR A 368 20.14 20.26 -42.27
N LEU A 369 18.97 20.20 -42.91
CA LEU A 369 18.40 18.97 -43.45
C LEU A 369 19.14 18.60 -44.76
N PRO A 370 19.44 17.30 -44.97
CA PRO A 370 20.01 16.84 -46.24
C PRO A 370 19.04 17.07 -47.41
N PRO A 371 19.56 17.33 -48.63
CA PRO A 371 18.72 17.49 -49.81
C PRO A 371 18.03 16.16 -50.16
N PRO A 372 16.74 16.19 -50.57
CA PRO A 372 16.01 14.97 -50.89
C PRO A 372 16.65 14.28 -52.11
N THR A 373 16.82 12.97 -52.00
CA THR A 373 17.41 12.10 -53.02
C THR A 373 16.38 11.35 -53.85
N ARG A 374 15.17 11.15 -53.30
CA ARG A 374 14.06 10.39 -53.89
C ARG A 374 12.93 11.32 -54.33
N SER A 375 11.93 10.79 -55.03
CA SER A 375 10.71 11.55 -55.30
C SER A 375 9.79 11.60 -54.08
N PHE A 376 8.92 12.61 -54.00
CA PHE A 376 7.94 12.72 -52.90
C PHE A 376 7.06 11.47 -52.74
N GLN A 377 6.67 10.82 -53.85
CA GLN A 377 5.86 9.60 -53.81
C GLN A 377 6.64 8.39 -53.28
N GLU A 378 7.91 8.25 -53.66
CA GLU A 378 8.79 7.17 -53.16
C GLU A 378 9.09 7.36 -51.68
N ALA A 379 9.44 8.59 -51.28
CA ALA A 379 9.66 8.94 -49.87
C ALA A 379 8.38 8.76 -49.03
N GLN A 380 7.20 9.02 -49.61
CA GLN A 380 5.92 8.83 -48.92
C GLN A 380 5.59 7.35 -48.76
N SER A 381 5.87 6.53 -49.76
CA SER A 381 5.68 5.09 -49.70
C SER A 381 6.63 4.46 -48.68
N GLU A 382 7.90 4.88 -48.68
CA GLU A 382 8.90 4.42 -47.73
C GLU A 382 8.56 4.82 -46.29
N LEU A 383 8.19 6.07 -46.05
CA LEU A 383 7.77 6.55 -44.73
C LEU A 383 6.57 5.76 -44.19
N ASN A 384 5.60 5.42 -45.06
CA ASN A 384 4.46 4.59 -44.66
C ASN A 384 4.86 3.14 -44.35
N GLN A 385 5.84 2.59 -45.07
CA GLN A 385 6.35 1.23 -44.85
C GLN A 385 7.15 1.15 -43.55
N THR A 386 8.11 2.04 -43.34
CA THR A 386 8.92 2.09 -42.11
C THR A 386 8.07 2.41 -40.88
N ALA A 387 7.01 3.23 -41.02
CA ALA A 387 6.04 3.44 -39.94
C ALA A 387 5.27 2.15 -39.58
N ALA A 388 4.96 1.31 -40.56
CA ALA A 388 4.28 0.03 -40.33
C ALA A 388 5.22 -0.97 -39.66
N ASP A 389 6.48 -1.04 -40.10
CA ASP A 389 7.51 -1.92 -39.53
C ASP A 389 7.82 -1.51 -38.07
N LEU A 390 7.99 -0.20 -37.81
CA LEU A 390 8.16 0.35 -36.46
C LEU A 390 6.99 0.02 -35.53
N ASN A 391 5.75 0.09 -36.03
CA ASN A 391 4.58 -0.28 -35.24
C ASN A 391 4.51 -1.79 -34.97
N GLN A 392 4.99 -2.62 -35.90
CA GLN A 392 5.09 -4.07 -35.71
C GLN A 392 6.15 -4.42 -34.65
N SER A 393 7.35 -3.82 -34.72
CA SER A 393 8.38 -4.04 -33.70
C SER A 393 8.01 -3.47 -32.33
N ALA A 394 7.24 -2.38 -32.27
CA ALA A 394 6.62 -1.93 -31.02
C ALA A 394 5.69 -3.02 -30.43
N GLY A 395 4.92 -3.70 -31.28
CA GLY A 395 4.11 -4.86 -30.90
C GLY A 395 4.97 -6.05 -30.42
N ASP A 396 6.09 -6.32 -31.10
CA ASP A 396 7.04 -7.38 -30.73
C ASP A 396 7.65 -7.10 -29.33
N VAL A 397 7.98 -5.85 -29.01
CA VAL A 397 8.46 -5.43 -27.66
C VAL A 397 7.39 -5.71 -26.59
N VAL A 398 6.14 -5.36 -26.86
CA VAL A 398 5.03 -5.66 -25.94
C VAL A 398 4.85 -7.17 -25.78
N HIS A 399 4.98 -7.96 -26.84
CA HIS A 399 4.88 -9.42 -26.74
C HIS A 399 6.05 -10.02 -25.94
N ALA A 400 7.27 -9.55 -26.21
CA ALA A 400 8.49 -10.00 -25.56
C ALA A 400 8.54 -9.66 -24.06
N SER A 401 7.81 -8.63 -23.62
CA SER A 401 7.66 -8.29 -22.19
C SER A 401 7.07 -9.41 -21.33
N ARG A 402 6.36 -10.37 -21.94
CA ARG A 402 5.82 -11.58 -21.27
C ARG A 402 6.81 -12.74 -21.23
N GLY A 403 7.92 -12.62 -21.95
CA GLY A 403 8.94 -13.65 -22.11
C GLY A 403 10.15 -13.44 -21.19
N SER A 404 11.30 -13.90 -21.65
CA SER A 404 12.58 -13.74 -20.95
C SER A 404 13.20 -12.36 -21.16
N SER A 405 14.06 -11.92 -20.23
CA SER A 405 14.78 -10.64 -20.35
C SER A 405 15.57 -10.51 -21.66
N THR A 406 16.07 -11.63 -22.19
CA THR A 406 16.77 -11.69 -23.48
C THR A 406 15.84 -11.46 -24.68
N GLN A 407 14.62 -12.01 -24.66
CA GLN A 407 13.64 -11.75 -25.73
C GLN A 407 13.23 -10.28 -25.77
N LEU A 408 13.12 -9.63 -24.61
CA LEU A 408 12.83 -8.20 -24.53
C LEU A 408 14.00 -7.36 -25.06
N ALA A 409 15.24 -7.78 -24.77
CA ALA A 409 16.45 -7.13 -25.30
C ALA A 409 16.50 -7.20 -26.83
N ASP A 410 16.29 -8.38 -27.42
CA ASP A 410 16.28 -8.58 -28.88
C ASP A 410 15.19 -7.75 -29.56
N ALA A 411 13.97 -7.78 -29.02
CA ALA A 411 12.85 -6.99 -29.54
C ALA A 411 13.11 -5.47 -29.42
N SER A 412 13.75 -5.02 -28.33
CA SER A 412 14.12 -3.62 -28.13
C SER A 412 15.23 -3.18 -29.10
N GLY A 413 16.15 -4.08 -29.43
CA GLY A 413 17.17 -3.85 -30.45
C GLY A 413 16.56 -3.67 -31.83
N LYS A 414 15.65 -4.57 -32.23
CA LYS A 414 14.91 -4.46 -33.50
C LYS A 414 14.06 -3.18 -33.58
N PHE A 415 13.35 -2.83 -32.52
CA PHE A 415 12.57 -1.59 -32.46
C PHE A 415 13.44 -0.34 -32.66
N ARG A 416 14.67 -0.35 -32.11
CA ARG A 416 15.64 0.73 -32.33
C ARG A 416 16.05 0.81 -33.80
N GLU A 417 16.35 -0.31 -34.45
CA GLU A 417 16.72 -0.34 -35.88
C GLU A 417 15.57 0.22 -36.74
N ASP A 418 14.35 -0.28 -36.55
CA ASP A 418 13.17 0.20 -37.29
C ASP A 418 12.87 1.69 -37.01
N PHE A 419 13.20 2.18 -35.80
CA PHE A 419 13.06 3.59 -35.44
C PHE A 419 14.07 4.47 -36.19
N ASP A 420 15.31 4.01 -36.32
CA ASP A 420 16.34 4.70 -37.08
C ASP A 420 15.95 4.79 -38.58
N ASP A 421 15.44 3.69 -39.16
CA ASP A 421 14.96 3.66 -40.54
C ASP A 421 13.75 4.58 -40.77
N PHE A 422 12.80 4.60 -39.82
CA PHE A 422 11.66 5.52 -39.86
C PHE A 422 12.09 6.99 -39.75
N LEU A 423 13.08 7.27 -38.90
CA LEU A 423 13.62 8.61 -38.72
C LEU A 423 14.29 9.11 -39.99
N ASP A 424 15.11 8.28 -40.63
CA ASP A 424 15.80 8.61 -41.87
C ASP A 424 14.79 8.85 -43.01
N ALA A 425 13.74 8.04 -43.13
CA ALA A 425 12.64 8.27 -44.07
C ALA A 425 11.86 9.57 -43.78
N GLY A 426 11.71 9.93 -42.50
CA GLY A 426 11.09 11.20 -42.07
C GLY A 426 11.94 12.42 -42.43
N ILE A 427 13.26 12.32 -42.29
CA ILE A 427 14.22 13.36 -42.69
C ILE A 427 14.20 13.54 -44.22
N GLU A 428 14.15 12.45 -44.99
CA GLU A 428 14.02 12.48 -46.45
C GLU A 428 12.71 13.19 -46.88
N MET A 429 11.59 12.87 -46.24
CA MET A 429 10.30 13.55 -46.44
C MET A 429 10.38 15.04 -46.10
N ALA A 430 11.18 15.40 -45.10
CA ALA A 430 11.40 16.80 -44.72
C ALA A 430 12.21 17.60 -45.73
N GLY A 431 13.10 16.95 -46.48
CA GLY A 431 13.82 17.58 -47.59
C GLY A 431 12.91 18.11 -48.71
N HIS A 432 11.70 17.58 -48.85
CA HIS A 432 10.74 17.98 -49.89
C HIS A 432 9.88 19.22 -49.57
N THR A 433 9.95 19.77 -48.35
CA THR A 433 9.05 20.84 -47.91
C THR A 433 9.67 22.22 -48.13
N GLN A 434 8.96 23.13 -48.82
CA GLN A 434 9.46 24.46 -49.19
C GLN A 434 9.60 25.46 -48.02
N VAL A 435 9.17 25.09 -46.79
CA VAL A 435 9.16 25.97 -45.61
C VAL A 435 9.87 25.27 -44.44
N GLN A 436 11.18 25.52 -44.34
CA GLN A 436 12.09 24.91 -43.36
C GLN A 436 11.73 25.24 -41.89
N SER A 437 10.92 26.27 -41.65
CA SER A 437 10.53 26.76 -40.31
C SER A 437 9.25 26.15 -39.72
N GLN A 438 8.35 25.59 -40.55
CA GLN A 438 7.12 24.95 -40.06
C GLN A 438 7.31 23.46 -39.79
N TRP A 439 8.21 22.79 -40.51
CA TRP A 439 8.29 21.32 -40.46
C TRP A 439 9.07 20.79 -39.25
N SER A 440 10.22 21.41 -38.95
CA SER A 440 11.08 21.10 -37.80
C SER A 440 10.36 21.30 -36.46
N VAL A 441 9.39 22.21 -36.37
CA VAL A 441 8.59 22.40 -35.14
C VAL A 441 7.38 21.46 -35.09
N CYS A 442 6.70 21.20 -36.20
CA CYS A 442 5.47 20.39 -36.20
C CYS A 442 5.72 18.88 -36.11
N VAL A 443 6.80 18.33 -36.71
CA VAL A 443 7.09 16.88 -36.59
C VAL A 443 7.81 16.52 -35.31
N VAL A 444 8.73 17.37 -34.82
CA VAL A 444 9.41 17.15 -33.54
C VAL A 444 8.41 17.16 -32.38
N LEU A 445 7.46 18.11 -32.37
CA LEU A 445 6.39 18.14 -31.36
C LEU A 445 5.37 17.00 -31.49
N ASN A 446 5.13 16.46 -32.70
CA ASN A 446 4.21 15.34 -32.90
C ASN A 446 4.87 13.98 -32.62
N LEU A 447 6.18 13.83 -32.85
CA LEU A 447 6.98 12.67 -32.42
C LEU A 447 7.17 12.63 -30.90
N GLU A 448 7.35 13.78 -30.24
CA GLU A 448 7.35 13.86 -28.77
C GLU A 448 5.99 13.47 -28.15
N ARG A 449 4.87 13.71 -28.84
CA ARG A 449 3.51 13.37 -28.37
C ARG A 449 3.19 11.87 -28.38
N VAL A 450 3.92 11.06 -29.16
CA VAL A 450 3.76 9.59 -29.18
C VAL A 450 4.14 8.96 -27.81
N ARG A 451 4.74 9.74 -26.90
CA ARG A 451 5.30 9.28 -25.62
C ARG A 451 4.34 9.28 -24.41
N MET A 452 3.04 9.60 -24.58
CA MET A 452 2.12 9.69 -23.42
C MET A 452 0.72 9.13 -23.69
N LEU A 453 0.41 8.00 -23.05
CA LEU A 453 -0.95 7.55 -22.75
C LEU A 453 -0.94 6.74 -21.44
N GLN A 454 -1.22 7.41 -20.32
CA GLN A 454 -1.70 6.77 -19.10
C GLN A 454 -2.89 7.58 -18.59
N LEU A 455 -4.10 7.07 -18.82
CA LEU A 455 -5.34 7.59 -18.26
C LEU A 455 -5.66 6.85 -16.95
N PRO A 456 -6.30 7.52 -15.97
CA PRO A 456 -6.59 6.94 -14.66
C PRO A 456 -7.73 5.90 -14.69
N PRO A 457 -7.68 4.87 -13.82
CA PRO A 457 -8.36 3.58 -13.99
C PRO A 457 -9.81 3.50 -13.50
N PHE A 458 -10.59 4.59 -13.48
CA PHE A 458 -12.00 4.56 -13.02
C PHE A 458 -12.98 5.44 -13.81
N CYS A 459 -12.52 6.23 -14.78
CA CYS A 459 -13.40 7.13 -15.55
C CYS A 459 -14.17 6.44 -16.70
N SER A 460 -13.83 5.20 -17.05
CA SER A 460 -14.14 4.62 -18.37
C SER A 460 -15.45 3.82 -18.47
N PHE A 461 -15.92 3.21 -17.37
CA PHE A 461 -17.21 2.48 -17.34
C PHE A 461 -18.43 3.31 -17.81
N PRO A 462 -18.59 4.57 -17.40
CA PRO A 462 -19.71 5.41 -17.86
C PRO A 462 -19.55 5.96 -19.30
N LEU A 463 -18.35 5.86 -19.90
CA LEU A 463 -18.10 6.27 -21.29
C LEU A 463 -18.35 5.13 -22.31
N PHE A 464 -18.50 3.91 -21.83
CA PHE A 464 -18.72 2.72 -22.65
C PHE A 464 -19.95 2.84 -23.58
N PRO A 465 -21.14 3.28 -23.09
CA PRO A 465 -22.32 3.49 -23.94
C PRO A 465 -22.07 4.54 -25.04
N LEU A 466 -21.29 5.59 -24.72
CA LEU A 466 -20.97 6.65 -25.66
C LEU A 466 -20.08 6.14 -26.81
N PHE A 467 -19.04 5.36 -26.50
CA PHE A 467 -18.17 4.80 -27.54
C PHE A 467 -18.91 3.84 -28.48
N PHE A 468 -19.88 3.08 -27.96
CA PHE A 468 -20.73 2.23 -28.81
C PHE A 468 -21.60 3.03 -29.75
N GLN A 469 -22.25 4.08 -29.25
CA GLN A 469 -23.08 4.95 -30.08
C GLN A 469 -22.23 5.58 -31.20
N VAL A 470 -21.06 6.14 -30.84
CA VAL A 470 -20.13 6.73 -31.81
C VAL A 470 -19.65 5.70 -32.83
N LEU A 471 -19.35 4.47 -32.42
CA LEU A 471 -18.91 3.42 -33.34
C LEU A 471 -20.03 2.99 -34.29
N GLY A 472 -21.26 2.82 -33.80
CA GLY A 472 -22.42 2.48 -34.62
C GLY A 472 -22.74 3.57 -35.66
N GLU A 473 -22.73 4.84 -35.25
CA GLU A 473 -22.90 5.98 -36.14
C GLU A 473 -21.75 6.07 -37.17
N SER A 474 -20.51 5.83 -36.74
CA SER A 474 -19.34 5.86 -37.62
C SER A 474 -19.36 4.73 -38.65
N MET A 475 -19.80 3.52 -38.29
CA MET A 475 -19.95 2.39 -39.22
C MET A 475 -21.02 2.67 -40.28
N ALA A 476 -22.15 3.27 -39.88
CA ALA A 476 -23.17 3.72 -40.81
C ALA A 476 -22.63 4.83 -41.75
N GLY A 477 -21.88 5.79 -41.19
CA GLY A 477 -21.21 6.85 -41.94
C GLY A 477 -20.17 6.32 -42.95
N ILE A 478 -19.35 5.34 -42.57
CA ILE A 478 -18.38 4.67 -43.45
C ILE A 478 -19.11 4.04 -44.63
N SER A 479 -20.17 3.26 -44.37
CA SER A 479 -20.97 2.62 -45.41
C SER A 479 -21.62 3.65 -46.34
N GLN A 480 -22.16 4.75 -45.81
CA GLN A 480 -22.77 5.80 -46.63
C GLN A 480 -21.74 6.52 -47.51
N ASN A 481 -20.57 6.86 -46.97
CA ASN A 481 -19.52 7.57 -47.69
C ASN A 481 -18.85 6.68 -48.76
N CYS A 482 -18.80 5.36 -48.55
CA CYS A 482 -18.44 4.41 -49.60
C CYS A 482 -19.43 4.42 -50.78
N LYS A 483 -20.73 4.68 -50.56
CA LYS A 483 -21.73 4.79 -51.65
C LYS A 483 -21.60 6.09 -52.44
N THR A 484 -21.32 7.19 -51.74
CA THR A 484 -21.21 8.53 -52.35
C THR A 484 -19.83 8.78 -52.97
N GLY A 485 -18.81 7.99 -52.60
CA GLY A 485 -17.42 8.19 -53.03
C GLY A 485 -16.75 9.39 -52.36
N ASP A 486 -17.30 9.88 -51.24
CA ASP A 486 -16.75 11.01 -50.49
C ASP A 486 -15.57 10.56 -49.62
N VAL A 487 -14.37 10.60 -50.20
CA VAL A 487 -13.12 10.15 -49.55
C VAL A 487 -12.76 10.99 -48.31
N PRO A 488 -12.88 12.34 -48.30
CA PRO A 488 -12.65 13.13 -47.10
C PRO A 488 -13.61 12.81 -45.94
N ALA A 489 -14.92 12.71 -46.20
CA ALA A 489 -15.90 12.37 -45.17
C ALA A 489 -15.73 10.93 -44.68
N PHE A 490 -15.39 10.00 -45.57
CA PHE A 490 -14.99 8.63 -45.22
C PHE A 490 -13.82 8.63 -44.23
N GLY A 491 -12.76 9.38 -44.50
CA GLY A 491 -11.60 9.51 -43.62
C GLY A 491 -11.97 10.04 -42.23
N GLY A 492 -12.87 11.02 -42.16
CA GLY A 492 -13.41 11.54 -40.89
C GLY A 492 -14.14 10.47 -40.07
N CYS A 493 -15.04 9.70 -40.70
CA CYS A 493 -15.76 8.61 -40.04
C CYS A 493 -14.82 7.46 -39.60
N VAL A 494 -13.80 7.13 -40.40
CA VAL A 494 -12.77 6.15 -40.01
C VAL A 494 -11.99 6.64 -38.78
N GLY A 495 -11.64 7.92 -38.73
CA GLY A 495 -10.98 8.53 -37.57
C GLY A 495 -11.82 8.46 -36.28
N LEU A 496 -13.13 8.70 -36.38
CA LEU A 496 -14.06 8.58 -35.25
C LEU A 496 -14.23 7.12 -34.81
N ALA A 497 -14.41 6.19 -35.76
CA ALA A 497 -14.48 4.77 -35.48
C ALA A 497 -13.22 4.24 -34.78
N SER A 498 -12.03 4.65 -35.25
CA SER A 498 -10.76 4.28 -34.63
C SER A 498 -10.65 4.80 -33.19
N LYS A 499 -11.02 6.05 -32.92
CA LYS A 499 -11.02 6.62 -31.56
C LYS A 499 -11.98 5.87 -30.64
N ALA A 500 -13.18 5.54 -31.13
CA ALA A 500 -14.15 4.76 -30.36
C ALA A 500 -13.63 3.35 -30.05
N LEU A 501 -13.00 2.68 -31.01
CA LEU A 501 -12.39 1.36 -30.82
C LEU A 501 -11.25 1.39 -29.79
N CYS A 502 -10.40 2.43 -29.79
CA CYS A 502 -9.39 2.61 -28.75
C CYS A 502 -10.03 2.74 -27.37
N GLY A 503 -11.06 3.60 -27.23
CA GLY A 503 -11.79 3.77 -25.97
C GLY A 503 -12.46 2.49 -25.48
N LEU A 504 -13.05 1.70 -26.38
CA LEU A 504 -13.64 0.39 -26.05
C LEU A 504 -12.58 -0.63 -25.62
N THR A 505 -11.40 -0.62 -26.26
CA THR A 505 -10.31 -1.54 -25.94
C THR A 505 -9.71 -1.23 -24.58
N GLU A 506 -9.48 0.05 -24.27
CA GLU A 506 -9.00 0.51 -22.96
C GLU A 506 -9.98 0.12 -21.86
N ALA A 507 -11.26 0.38 -22.06
CA ALA A 507 -12.28 0.06 -21.06
C ALA A 507 -12.53 -1.46 -20.94
N ALA A 508 -12.42 -2.24 -22.01
CA ALA A 508 -12.47 -3.70 -21.93
C ALA A 508 -11.25 -4.28 -21.18
N GLY A 509 -10.05 -3.74 -21.41
CA GLY A 509 -8.85 -4.11 -20.66
C GLY A 509 -8.98 -3.79 -19.17
N GLN A 510 -9.55 -2.63 -18.84
CA GLN A 510 -9.80 -2.23 -17.46
C GLN A 510 -10.88 -3.09 -16.79
N ALA A 511 -11.99 -3.39 -17.48
CA ALA A 511 -13.01 -4.29 -16.99
C ALA A 511 -12.43 -5.68 -16.71
N SER A 512 -11.68 -6.23 -17.67
CA SER A 512 -10.96 -7.49 -17.50
C SER A 512 -10.02 -7.47 -16.29
N TYR A 513 -9.25 -6.41 -16.10
CA TYR A 513 -8.41 -6.25 -14.91
C TYR A 513 -9.22 -6.35 -13.62
N LEU A 514 -10.32 -5.58 -13.50
CA LEU A 514 -11.18 -5.58 -12.32
C LEU A 514 -11.80 -6.95 -12.05
N VAL A 515 -12.23 -7.67 -13.09
CA VAL A 515 -12.70 -9.05 -12.97
C VAL A 515 -11.60 -9.97 -12.45
N GLY A 516 -10.39 -9.89 -13.00
CA GLY A 516 -9.28 -10.73 -12.56
C GLY A 516 -8.91 -10.52 -11.09
N VAL A 517 -8.86 -9.26 -10.62
CA VAL A 517 -8.51 -8.95 -9.22
C VAL A 517 -9.67 -9.16 -8.24
N SER A 518 -10.89 -9.36 -8.73
CA SER A 518 -12.06 -9.70 -7.90
C SER A 518 -12.07 -11.15 -7.43
N ASP A 519 -11.16 -12.00 -7.95
CA ASP A 519 -10.98 -13.35 -7.42
C ASP A 519 -10.26 -13.31 -6.06
N PRO A 520 -10.70 -14.09 -5.04
CA PRO A 520 -10.13 -14.03 -3.70
C PRO A 520 -8.65 -14.41 -3.61
N ASN A 521 -8.15 -15.20 -4.58
CA ASN A 521 -6.75 -15.57 -4.65
C ASN A 521 -5.89 -14.55 -5.42
N SER A 522 -6.53 -13.57 -6.06
CA SER A 522 -5.84 -12.48 -6.73
C SER A 522 -5.46 -11.39 -5.73
N GLN A 523 -4.37 -10.69 -6.02
CA GLN A 523 -3.94 -9.49 -5.30
C GLN A 523 -4.02 -8.29 -6.25
N ALA A 524 -4.80 -7.29 -5.86
CA ALA A 524 -4.90 -6.05 -6.62
C ALA A 524 -3.54 -5.34 -6.69
N GLY A 525 -3.27 -4.74 -7.83
CA GLY A 525 -2.10 -3.87 -7.99
C GLY A 525 -2.31 -2.60 -7.19
N HIS A 526 -1.34 -2.24 -6.37
CA HIS A 526 -1.35 -1.00 -5.63
C HIS A 526 -0.55 0.04 -6.39
N GLN A 527 -1.20 1.14 -6.75
CA GLN A 527 -0.48 2.29 -7.30
C GLN A 527 0.46 2.83 -6.22
N GLY A 528 1.73 3.01 -6.59
CA GLY A 528 2.74 3.59 -5.72
C GLY A 528 2.36 5.00 -5.27
N LEU A 529 2.96 5.46 -4.18
CA LEU A 529 2.79 6.84 -3.69
C LEU A 529 3.31 7.87 -4.71
N VAL A 530 4.26 7.48 -5.57
CA VAL A 530 4.83 8.29 -6.65
C VAL A 530 5.06 7.44 -7.91
N ASP A 531 5.00 8.09 -9.08
CA ASP A 531 5.44 7.49 -10.34
C ASP A 531 6.94 7.79 -10.54
N ALA A 532 7.79 6.82 -10.22
CA ALA A 532 9.25 6.95 -10.37
C ALA A 532 9.66 7.30 -11.82
N ILE A 533 8.90 6.86 -12.83
CA ILE A 533 9.17 7.15 -14.24
C ILE A 533 8.85 8.61 -14.55
N GLN A 534 7.78 9.18 -13.96
CA GLN A 534 7.50 10.61 -14.06
C GLN A 534 8.64 11.45 -13.46
N PHE A 535 9.16 11.06 -12.30
CA PHE A 535 10.26 11.77 -11.64
C PHE A 535 11.55 11.68 -12.45
N ALA A 536 11.92 10.50 -12.93
CA ALA A 536 13.09 10.30 -13.78
C ALA A 536 13.01 11.11 -15.08
N ARG A 537 11.84 11.15 -15.75
CA ARG A 537 11.61 11.96 -16.95
C ARG A 537 11.73 13.46 -16.67
N ALA A 538 11.14 13.93 -15.57
CA ALA A 538 11.25 15.33 -15.17
C ALA A 538 12.70 15.71 -14.86
N ASN A 539 13.45 14.84 -14.18
CA ASN A 539 14.88 15.04 -13.91
C ASN A 539 15.68 15.17 -15.20
N GLN A 540 15.51 14.24 -16.14
CA GLN A 540 16.21 14.28 -17.43
C GLN A 540 15.90 15.56 -18.23
N ALA A 541 14.63 15.96 -18.29
CA ALA A 541 14.22 17.18 -18.98
C ALA A 541 14.84 18.44 -18.35
N ILE A 542 14.90 18.50 -17.01
CA ILE A 542 15.54 19.60 -16.27
C ILE A 542 17.05 19.63 -16.54
N GLN A 543 17.72 18.48 -16.54
CA GLN A 543 19.15 18.40 -16.84
C GLN A 543 19.49 18.87 -18.25
N MET A 544 18.73 18.40 -19.27
CA MET A 544 18.92 18.86 -20.65
C MET A 544 18.67 20.36 -20.81
N ALA A 545 17.61 20.89 -20.18
CA ALA A 545 17.32 22.31 -20.21
C ALA A 545 18.41 23.14 -19.50
N CYS A 546 18.94 22.66 -18.36
CA CYS A 546 20.06 23.31 -17.69
C CYS A 546 21.34 23.29 -18.54
N GLN A 547 21.58 22.23 -19.31
CA GLN A 547 22.73 22.17 -20.21
C GLN A 547 22.64 23.24 -21.31
N ASN A 548 21.46 23.42 -21.91
CA ASN A 548 21.21 24.48 -22.92
C ASN A 548 21.34 25.89 -22.33
N LEU A 549 20.98 26.09 -21.05
CA LEU A 549 21.16 27.38 -20.38
C LEU A 549 22.63 27.77 -20.20
N VAL A 550 23.53 26.78 -20.22
CA VAL A 550 24.97 26.92 -19.98
C VAL A 550 25.77 26.92 -21.29
N ASP A 551 25.17 26.48 -22.38
CA ASP A 551 25.80 26.39 -23.70
C ASP A 551 26.11 27.79 -24.29
N PRO A 552 27.37 28.09 -24.63
CA PRO A 552 27.76 29.34 -25.25
C PRO A 552 27.05 29.65 -26.57
N ASP A 553 26.65 28.62 -27.32
CA ASP A 553 26.06 28.75 -28.66
C ASP A 553 24.53 28.84 -28.61
N SER A 554 23.93 28.77 -27.43
CA SER A 554 22.48 28.87 -27.27
C SER A 554 21.95 30.29 -27.54
N SER A 555 20.96 30.34 -28.43
CA SER A 555 20.22 31.56 -28.79
C SER A 555 19.26 32.04 -27.68
N PRO A 556 18.89 33.34 -27.66
CA PRO A 556 17.94 33.89 -26.69
C PRO A 556 16.60 33.14 -26.58
N SER A 557 16.07 32.68 -27.72
CA SER A 557 14.82 31.91 -27.75
C SER A 557 14.96 30.51 -27.14
N GLN A 558 16.11 29.85 -27.32
CA GLN A 558 16.41 28.55 -26.70
C GLN A 558 16.58 28.67 -25.18
N VAL A 559 17.17 29.78 -24.70
CA VAL A 559 17.31 30.06 -23.26
C VAL A 559 15.93 30.23 -22.59
N LEU A 560 15.04 31.03 -23.18
CA LEU A 560 13.67 31.22 -22.67
C LEU A 560 12.82 29.94 -22.73
N SER A 561 12.97 29.16 -23.80
CA SER A 561 12.33 27.85 -23.93
C SER A 561 12.79 26.89 -22.82
N SER A 562 14.11 26.81 -22.58
CA SER A 562 14.70 25.97 -21.54
C SER A 562 14.24 26.39 -20.14
N ALA A 563 14.13 27.70 -19.87
CA ALA A 563 13.58 28.21 -18.62
C ALA A 563 12.13 27.76 -18.37
N THR A 564 11.32 27.76 -19.42
CA THR A 564 9.92 27.31 -19.38
C THR A 564 9.81 25.81 -19.10
N ILE A 565 10.68 25.00 -19.71
CA ILE A 565 10.79 23.55 -19.46
C ILE A 565 11.13 23.30 -17.98
N VAL A 566 12.17 23.99 -17.45
CA VAL A 566 12.57 23.87 -16.05
C VAL A 566 11.40 24.19 -15.12
N ALA A 567 10.74 25.34 -15.29
CA ALA A 567 9.62 25.76 -14.44
C ALA A 567 8.43 24.78 -14.49
N LYS A 568 8.11 24.26 -15.67
CA LYS A 568 7.03 23.27 -15.86
C LYS A 568 7.32 21.98 -15.10
N HIS A 569 8.51 21.40 -15.27
CA HIS A 569 8.86 20.12 -14.68
C HIS A 569 9.09 20.22 -13.17
N THR A 570 9.68 21.31 -12.66
CA THR A 570 9.84 21.51 -11.21
C THR A 570 8.50 21.72 -10.51
N SER A 571 7.56 22.46 -11.12
CA SER A 571 6.19 22.58 -10.61
C SER A 571 5.46 21.24 -10.57
N ALA A 572 5.62 20.42 -11.62
CA ALA A 572 5.04 19.07 -11.65
C ALA A 572 5.60 18.17 -10.54
N LEU A 573 6.91 18.21 -10.29
CA LEU A 573 7.56 17.49 -9.19
C LEU A 573 7.03 17.95 -7.81
N CYS A 574 6.92 19.26 -7.57
CA CYS A 574 6.37 19.80 -6.33
C CYS A 574 4.91 19.35 -6.09
N ASN A 575 4.09 19.34 -7.14
CA ASN A 575 2.71 18.85 -7.06
C ASN A 575 2.65 17.35 -6.75
N ALA A 576 3.50 16.54 -7.38
CA ALA A 576 3.59 15.10 -7.11
C ALA A 576 4.01 14.83 -5.66
N CYS A 577 5.00 15.56 -5.13
CA CYS A 577 5.43 15.47 -3.73
C CYS A 577 4.30 15.83 -2.75
N ARG A 578 3.53 16.88 -3.05
CA ARG A 578 2.38 17.28 -2.23
C ARG A 578 1.35 16.15 -2.15
N LEU A 579 1.02 15.54 -3.28
CA LEU A 579 0.08 14.41 -3.33
C LEU A 579 0.62 13.16 -2.60
N ALA A 580 1.91 12.85 -2.75
CA ALA A 580 2.54 11.75 -2.04
C ALA A 580 2.52 11.98 -0.51
N SER A 581 2.78 13.22 -0.07
CA SER A 581 2.78 13.61 1.34
C SER A 581 1.39 13.51 2.00
N SER A 582 0.31 13.71 1.24
CA SER A 582 -1.05 13.56 1.77
C SER A 582 -1.51 12.11 1.87
N LYS A 583 -0.93 11.21 1.04
CA LYS A 583 -1.32 9.80 0.97
C LYS A 583 -0.45 8.87 1.84
N THR A 584 0.74 9.30 2.25
CA THR A 584 1.64 8.45 3.05
C THR A 584 1.25 8.43 4.53
N ALA A 585 1.17 7.23 5.10
CA ALA A 585 0.98 7.03 6.54
C ALA A 585 2.30 7.15 7.33
N ASN A 586 3.46 7.13 6.66
CA ASN A 586 4.76 7.26 7.31
C ASN A 586 5.06 8.75 7.58
N PRO A 587 5.08 9.21 8.84
CA PRO A 587 5.30 10.62 9.17
C PRO A 587 6.68 11.13 8.74
N THR A 588 7.68 10.25 8.63
CA THR A 588 9.03 10.58 8.17
C THR A 588 9.04 10.84 6.66
N ALA A 589 8.46 9.93 5.87
CA ALA A 589 8.35 10.10 4.43
C ALA A 589 7.51 11.34 4.06
N LYS A 590 6.43 11.61 4.80
CA LYS A 590 5.60 12.81 4.65
C LYS A 590 6.42 14.10 4.75
N ARG A 591 7.23 14.22 5.80
CA ARG A 591 8.09 15.40 6.01
C ARG A 591 9.13 15.54 4.91
N HIS A 592 9.72 14.43 4.48
CA HIS A 592 10.73 14.44 3.42
C HIS A 592 10.17 14.93 2.08
N PHE A 593 9.00 14.46 1.66
CA PHE A 593 8.34 14.96 0.44
C PHE A 593 8.06 16.46 0.50
N VAL A 594 7.63 16.97 1.66
CA VAL A 594 7.38 18.41 1.85
C VAL A 594 8.69 19.22 1.77
N GLN A 595 9.76 18.72 2.39
CA GLN A 595 11.05 19.40 2.41
C GLN A 595 11.72 19.40 1.02
N SER A 596 11.76 18.25 0.33
CA SER A 596 12.34 18.16 -1.01
C SER A 596 11.59 19.03 -2.02
N ALA A 597 10.25 19.11 -1.94
CA ALA A 597 9.46 20.03 -2.77
C ALA A 597 9.84 21.50 -2.51
N LYS A 598 10.09 21.87 -1.26
CA LYS A 598 10.52 23.23 -0.89
C LYS A 598 11.90 23.56 -1.43
N GLU A 599 12.84 22.61 -1.38
CA GLU A 599 14.20 22.77 -1.92
C GLU A 599 14.22 22.92 -3.43
N VAL A 600 13.44 22.09 -4.14
CA VAL A 600 13.25 22.22 -5.60
C VAL A 600 12.64 23.59 -5.93
N ALA A 601 11.59 24.03 -5.21
CA ALA A 601 10.96 25.33 -5.43
C ALA A 601 11.92 26.50 -5.19
N ASN A 602 12.68 26.46 -4.10
CA ASN A 602 13.67 27.51 -3.76
C ASN A 602 14.79 27.59 -4.80
N SER A 603 15.35 26.44 -5.21
CA SER A 603 16.41 26.38 -6.23
C SER A 603 15.90 26.84 -7.59
N THR A 604 14.66 26.46 -7.95
CA THR A 604 14.00 26.94 -9.17
C THR A 604 13.83 28.46 -9.14
N ALA A 605 13.36 29.04 -8.02
CA ALA A 605 13.18 30.48 -7.90
C ALA A 605 14.50 31.25 -8.00
N ASN A 606 15.59 30.70 -7.46
CA ASN A 606 16.92 31.29 -7.59
C ASN A 606 17.44 31.24 -9.04
N LEU A 607 17.27 30.09 -9.73
CA LEU A 607 17.65 29.97 -11.13
C LEU A 607 16.80 30.88 -12.04
N VAL A 608 15.49 31.01 -11.80
CA VAL A 608 14.65 31.94 -12.57
C VAL A 608 15.10 33.40 -12.42
N LYS A 609 15.62 33.79 -11.25
CA LYS A 609 16.20 35.14 -11.07
C LYS A 609 17.45 35.34 -11.93
N THR A 610 18.35 34.35 -11.99
CA THR A 610 19.56 34.45 -12.83
C THR A 610 19.23 34.39 -14.31
N ILE A 611 18.23 33.60 -14.71
CA ILE A 611 17.73 33.56 -16.10
C ILE A 611 17.16 34.92 -16.51
N LYS A 612 16.39 35.60 -15.64
CA LYS A 612 15.88 36.95 -15.93
C LYS A 612 17.00 37.99 -16.09
N ALA A 613 18.10 37.84 -15.36
CA ALA A 613 19.28 38.68 -15.52
C ALA A 613 19.98 38.38 -16.87
N LEU A 614 20.09 37.10 -17.23
CA LEU A 614 20.66 36.66 -18.51
C LEU A 614 19.82 37.10 -19.73
N ASP A 615 18.49 37.10 -19.61
CA ASP A 615 17.55 37.59 -20.64
C ASP A 615 17.67 39.11 -20.86
N GLY A 616 18.07 39.84 -19.82
CA GLY A 616 18.36 41.28 -19.92
C GLY A 616 19.73 41.61 -20.49
N ASP A 617 20.74 40.73 -20.28
CA ASP A 617 22.11 40.89 -20.78
C ASP A 617 22.79 39.52 -20.98
N PHE A 618 23.00 39.15 -22.24
CA PHE A 618 23.60 37.88 -22.67
C PHE A 618 25.13 37.87 -22.55
N SER A 619 25.65 38.27 -21.39
CA SER A 619 27.07 38.28 -21.08
C SER A 619 27.56 36.93 -20.54
N GLN A 620 28.85 36.64 -20.75
CA GLN A 620 29.49 35.41 -20.26
C GLN A 620 29.49 35.34 -18.73
N GLU A 621 29.50 36.48 -18.04
CA GLU A 621 29.40 36.58 -16.58
C GLU A 621 28.01 36.17 -16.06
N ASN A 622 26.93 36.65 -16.71
CA ASN A 622 25.57 36.24 -16.38
C ASN A 622 25.32 34.77 -16.71
N ARG A 623 25.91 34.24 -17.80
CA ARG A 623 25.89 32.79 -18.10
C ARG A 623 26.60 31.98 -17.02
N ASN A 624 27.76 32.43 -16.54
CA ASN A 624 28.48 31.74 -15.47
C ASN A 624 27.69 31.78 -14.13
N THR A 625 26.98 32.88 -13.87
CA THR A 625 26.08 32.99 -12.71
C THR A 625 24.89 32.02 -12.83
N CYS A 626 24.35 31.85 -14.05
CA CYS A 626 23.33 30.86 -14.34
C CYS A 626 23.86 29.43 -14.15
N LEU A 627 25.07 29.13 -14.64
CA LEU A 627 25.76 27.84 -14.45
C LEU A 627 25.86 27.49 -12.95
N VAL A 628 26.34 28.41 -12.12
CA VAL A 628 26.43 28.20 -10.66
C VAL A 628 25.06 27.95 -10.04
N ALA A 629 24.00 28.61 -10.52
CA ALA A 629 22.63 28.43 -10.03
C ALA A 629 21.96 27.12 -10.50
N THR A 630 22.40 26.51 -11.61
CA THR A 630 21.86 25.23 -12.07
C THR A 630 22.26 24.05 -11.20
N ALA A 631 23.48 24.04 -10.65
CA ALA A 631 24.00 22.90 -9.89
C ALA A 631 23.14 22.54 -8.64
N PRO A 632 22.73 23.49 -7.78
CA PRO A 632 21.84 23.20 -6.65
C PRO A 632 20.46 22.66 -7.08
N LEU A 633 19.93 23.13 -8.22
CA LEU A 633 18.65 22.64 -8.73
C LEU A 633 18.75 21.19 -9.21
N ILE A 634 19.78 20.88 -10.01
CA ILE A 634 20.03 19.52 -10.49
C ILE A 634 20.20 18.58 -9.29
N GLU A 635 21.00 18.99 -8.29
CA GLU A 635 21.20 18.19 -7.07
C GLU A 635 19.89 17.93 -6.32
N ALA A 636 19.05 18.96 -6.10
CA ALA A 636 17.78 18.81 -5.40
C ALA A 636 16.80 17.87 -6.15
N VAL A 637 16.75 17.98 -7.49
CA VAL A 637 15.90 17.14 -8.34
C VAL A 637 16.40 15.69 -8.40
N GLU A 638 17.71 15.47 -8.46
CA GLU A 638 18.32 14.14 -8.40
C GLU A 638 18.06 13.45 -7.06
N ASN A 639 18.23 14.15 -5.95
CA ASN A 639 17.95 13.62 -4.61
C ASN A 639 16.47 13.24 -4.48
N LEU A 640 15.56 14.13 -4.90
CA LEU A 640 14.13 13.86 -4.88
C LEU A 640 13.77 12.64 -5.75
N THR A 641 14.36 12.53 -6.94
CA THR A 641 14.13 11.40 -7.85
C THR A 641 14.63 10.09 -7.25
N ALA A 642 15.80 10.10 -6.60
CA ALA A 642 16.33 8.93 -5.91
C ALA A 642 15.42 8.49 -4.75
N PHE A 643 14.93 9.44 -3.95
CA PHE A 643 13.98 9.16 -2.87
C PHE A 643 12.66 8.60 -3.41
N ALA A 644 12.10 9.20 -4.45
CA ALA A 644 10.89 8.75 -5.13
C ALA A 644 11.03 7.36 -5.78
N SER A 645 12.27 6.92 -6.05
CA SER A 645 12.56 5.60 -6.63
C SER A 645 12.66 4.48 -5.58
N ASN A 646 12.42 4.77 -4.29
CA ASN A 646 12.42 3.73 -3.26
C ASN A 646 11.28 2.72 -3.50
N PRO A 647 11.54 1.40 -3.47
CA PRO A 647 10.52 0.36 -3.65
C PRO A 647 9.30 0.49 -2.72
N GLU A 648 9.46 1.11 -1.55
CA GLU A 648 8.34 1.36 -0.63
C GLU A 648 7.27 2.31 -1.20
N PHE A 649 7.64 3.16 -2.17
CA PHE A 649 6.74 4.08 -2.85
C PHE A 649 6.36 3.60 -4.25
N ALA A 650 6.93 2.49 -4.72
CA ALA A 650 6.71 1.97 -6.06
C ALA A 650 5.35 1.27 -6.18
N SER A 651 4.81 1.26 -7.40
CA SER A 651 3.62 0.50 -7.70
C SER A 651 3.89 -0.99 -7.56
N SER A 652 3.03 -1.69 -6.83
CA SER A 652 3.05 -3.15 -6.77
C SER A 652 2.15 -3.69 -7.88
N PRO A 653 2.66 -4.56 -8.77
CA PRO A 653 1.84 -5.14 -9.83
C PRO A 653 0.78 -6.06 -9.24
N ALA A 654 -0.36 -6.14 -9.92
CA ALA A 654 -1.41 -7.09 -9.54
C ALA A 654 -0.93 -8.53 -9.79
N GLN A 655 -1.30 -9.43 -8.90
CA GLN A 655 -1.13 -10.87 -9.09
C GLN A 655 -2.52 -11.45 -9.36
N ILE A 656 -2.74 -11.94 -10.57
CA ILE A 656 -4.05 -12.50 -10.96
C ILE A 656 -3.95 -14.02 -10.83
N SER A 657 -4.90 -14.62 -10.11
CA SER A 657 -5.00 -16.07 -9.98
C SER A 657 -5.37 -16.74 -11.31
N ASN A 658 -5.21 -18.05 -11.40
CA ASN A 658 -5.61 -18.80 -12.59
C ASN A 658 -7.14 -18.70 -12.79
N GLU A 659 -7.90 -18.71 -11.71
CA GLU A 659 -9.35 -18.56 -11.68
C GLU A 659 -9.77 -17.15 -12.13
N GLY A 660 -9.08 -16.12 -11.63
CA GLY A 660 -9.26 -14.73 -12.08
C GLY A 660 -8.96 -14.57 -13.57
N SER A 661 -7.88 -15.20 -14.05
CA SER A 661 -7.53 -15.19 -15.48
C SER A 661 -8.57 -15.92 -16.34
N ALA A 662 -9.12 -17.04 -15.87
CA ALA A 662 -10.22 -17.71 -16.56
C ALA A 662 -11.49 -16.85 -16.60
N ALA A 663 -11.77 -16.08 -15.55
CA ALA A 663 -12.90 -15.16 -15.50
C ALA A 663 -12.76 -13.95 -16.48
N GLN A 664 -11.52 -13.57 -16.80
CA GLN A 664 -11.21 -12.51 -17.77
C GLN A 664 -11.45 -12.89 -19.23
N GLU A 665 -11.26 -14.16 -19.57
CA GLU A 665 -11.20 -14.63 -20.95
C GLU A 665 -12.44 -14.26 -21.80
N PRO A 666 -13.69 -14.34 -21.31
CA PRO A 666 -14.87 -13.97 -22.09
C PRO A 666 -14.88 -12.49 -22.52
N ILE A 667 -14.37 -11.58 -21.67
CA ILE A 667 -14.26 -10.15 -21.98
C ILE A 667 -13.17 -9.95 -23.04
N LEU A 668 -11.99 -10.57 -22.83
CA LEU A 668 -10.85 -10.45 -23.75
C LEU A 668 -11.15 -11.04 -25.13
N GLN A 669 -11.81 -12.19 -25.19
CA GLN A 669 -12.21 -12.84 -26.42
C GLN A 669 -13.20 -11.98 -27.22
N SER A 670 -14.19 -11.38 -26.55
CA SER A 670 -15.16 -10.48 -27.19
C SER A 670 -14.49 -9.20 -27.71
N ALA A 671 -13.54 -8.64 -26.94
CA ALA A 671 -12.78 -7.47 -27.35
C ALA A 671 -11.85 -7.75 -28.55
N ARG A 672 -11.15 -8.90 -28.55
CA ARG A 672 -10.33 -9.34 -29.70
C ARG A 672 -11.17 -9.54 -30.95
N SER A 673 -12.31 -10.25 -30.81
CA SER A 673 -13.23 -10.48 -31.93
C SER A 673 -13.78 -9.17 -32.51
N MET A 674 -14.06 -8.17 -31.66
CA MET A 674 -14.43 -6.82 -32.08
C MET A 674 -13.32 -6.16 -32.89
N LEU A 675 -12.07 -6.16 -32.39
CA LEU A 675 -10.92 -5.54 -33.06
C LEU A 675 -10.60 -6.20 -34.41
N ASP A 676 -10.59 -7.54 -34.46
CA ASP A 676 -10.33 -8.28 -35.69
C ASP A 676 -11.42 -7.99 -36.74
N SER A 677 -12.68 -8.06 -36.33
CA SER A 677 -13.82 -7.77 -37.22
C SER A 677 -13.83 -6.33 -37.72
N SER A 678 -13.48 -5.36 -36.86
CA SER A 678 -13.36 -3.95 -37.24
C SER A 678 -12.19 -3.72 -38.22
N THR A 679 -11.08 -4.44 -38.04
CA THR A 679 -9.95 -4.39 -38.98
C THR A 679 -10.36 -4.89 -40.37
N HIS A 680 -11.08 -6.01 -40.44
CA HIS A 680 -11.62 -6.53 -41.70
C HIS A 680 -12.64 -5.59 -42.34
N LEU A 681 -13.50 -4.97 -41.54
CA LEU A 681 -14.45 -3.94 -42.00
C LEU A 681 -13.71 -2.77 -42.65
N LEU A 682 -12.69 -2.21 -41.99
CA LEU A 682 -11.94 -1.06 -42.49
C LEU A 682 -11.15 -1.39 -43.77
N LYS A 683 -10.52 -2.58 -43.84
CA LYS A 683 -9.84 -3.06 -45.06
C LYS A 683 -10.80 -3.18 -46.24
N THR A 684 -11.98 -3.74 -46.00
CA THR A 684 -13.03 -3.88 -47.02
C THR A 684 -13.57 -2.51 -47.45
N ALA A 685 -13.81 -1.61 -46.50
CA ALA A 685 -14.30 -0.27 -46.76
C ALA A 685 -13.29 0.59 -47.55
N ARG A 686 -11.99 0.42 -47.30
CA ARG A 686 -10.92 1.06 -48.09
C ARG A 686 -10.95 0.64 -49.57
N SER A 687 -11.24 -0.62 -49.86
CA SER A 687 -11.41 -1.07 -51.25
C SER A 687 -12.68 -0.49 -51.88
N LEU A 688 -13.78 -0.44 -51.13
CA LEU A 688 -15.08 0.07 -51.59
C LEU A 688 -15.12 1.57 -51.85
N VAL A 689 -14.43 2.39 -51.04
CA VAL A 689 -14.42 3.84 -51.27
C VAL A 689 -13.71 4.20 -52.59
N ILE A 690 -12.76 3.36 -53.02
CA ILE A 690 -12.06 3.49 -54.31
C ILE A 690 -12.90 2.88 -55.45
N ASN A 691 -13.63 1.79 -55.19
CA ASN A 691 -14.50 1.12 -56.17
C ASN A 691 -15.92 0.87 -55.63
N PRO A 692 -16.83 1.89 -55.67
CA PRO A 692 -18.16 1.81 -55.06
C PRO A 692 -19.13 0.83 -55.71
N LYS A 693 -18.84 0.36 -56.93
CA LYS A 693 -19.80 -0.38 -57.77
C LYS A 693 -19.69 -1.91 -57.65
N ASP A 694 -18.92 -2.42 -56.69
CA ASP A 694 -18.62 -3.85 -56.55
C ASP A 694 -19.58 -4.57 -55.58
N PRO A 695 -20.62 -5.29 -56.06
CA PRO A 695 -21.67 -5.84 -55.19
C PRO A 695 -21.21 -6.95 -54.21
N PRO A 696 -20.30 -7.88 -54.59
CA PRO A 696 -19.72 -8.85 -53.66
C PRO A 696 -19.08 -8.18 -52.43
N THR A 697 -18.29 -7.12 -52.65
CA THR A 697 -17.56 -6.44 -51.56
C THR A 697 -18.51 -5.70 -50.62
N TRP A 698 -19.65 -5.18 -51.11
CA TRP A 698 -20.73 -4.65 -50.26
C TRP A 698 -21.35 -5.71 -49.34
N SER A 699 -21.54 -6.93 -49.84
CA SER A 699 -22.04 -8.05 -49.03
C SER A 699 -21.06 -8.42 -47.92
N VAL A 700 -19.77 -8.45 -48.24
CA VAL A 700 -18.68 -8.70 -47.27
C VAL A 700 -18.63 -7.59 -46.20
N LEU A 701 -18.75 -6.31 -46.60
CA LEU A 701 -18.78 -5.18 -45.67
C LEU A 701 -19.96 -5.29 -44.69
N ALA A 702 -21.15 -5.63 -45.19
CA ALA A 702 -22.33 -5.83 -44.34
C ALA A 702 -22.17 -7.02 -43.38
N GLY A 703 -21.52 -8.09 -43.84
CA GLY A 703 -21.13 -9.23 -43.01
C GLY A 703 -20.22 -8.80 -41.86
N HIS A 704 -19.11 -8.12 -42.16
CA HIS A 704 -18.19 -7.60 -41.13
C HIS A 704 -18.86 -6.61 -40.18
N SER A 705 -19.75 -5.75 -40.69
CA SER A 705 -20.53 -4.82 -39.85
C SER A 705 -21.41 -5.55 -38.84
N ARG A 706 -22.03 -6.67 -39.24
CA ARG A 706 -22.84 -7.49 -38.34
C ARG A 706 -21.97 -8.17 -37.28
N THR A 707 -20.84 -8.77 -37.67
CA THR A 707 -19.89 -9.39 -36.74
C THR A 707 -19.36 -8.39 -35.71
N VAL A 708 -19.07 -7.15 -36.11
CA VAL A 708 -18.67 -6.09 -35.17
C VAL A 708 -19.80 -5.81 -34.15
N SER A 709 -21.04 -5.67 -34.62
CA SER A 709 -22.19 -5.43 -33.74
C SER A 709 -22.47 -6.58 -32.78
N ASP A 710 -22.32 -7.83 -33.22
CA ASP A 710 -22.52 -9.01 -32.37
C ASP A 710 -21.38 -9.16 -31.35
N SER A 711 -20.12 -8.88 -31.75
CA SER A 711 -18.97 -8.85 -30.84
C SER A 711 -19.12 -7.77 -29.76
N ILE A 712 -19.66 -6.61 -30.12
CA ILE A 712 -20.00 -5.52 -29.19
C ILE A 712 -21.05 -5.97 -28.17
N LYS A 713 -22.14 -6.60 -28.62
CA LYS A 713 -23.17 -7.13 -27.71
C LYS A 713 -22.60 -8.18 -26.78
N GLY A 714 -21.79 -9.11 -27.32
CA GLY A 714 -21.08 -10.12 -26.53
C GLY A 714 -20.18 -9.49 -25.46
N LEU A 715 -19.45 -8.43 -25.82
CA LEU A 715 -18.61 -7.69 -24.89
C LEU A 715 -19.42 -7.03 -23.76
N ILE A 716 -20.57 -6.43 -24.07
CA ILE A 716 -21.46 -5.82 -23.08
C ILE A 716 -21.97 -6.86 -22.09
N THR A 717 -22.47 -7.98 -22.61
CA THR A 717 -22.97 -9.08 -21.79
C THR A 717 -21.85 -9.66 -20.93
N ALA A 718 -20.68 -9.93 -21.50
CA ALA A 718 -19.53 -10.44 -20.77
C ALA A 718 -19.08 -9.51 -19.64
N ILE A 719 -19.05 -8.19 -19.87
CA ILE A 719 -18.68 -7.22 -18.83
C ILE A 719 -19.74 -7.16 -17.72
N ARG A 720 -21.03 -7.21 -18.07
CA ARG A 720 -22.11 -7.19 -17.09
C ARG A 720 -22.12 -8.45 -16.22
N ASP A 721 -22.07 -9.61 -16.86
CA ASP A 721 -22.19 -10.91 -16.17
C ASP A 721 -20.92 -11.26 -15.38
N LYS A 722 -19.77 -10.73 -15.79
CA LYS A 722 -18.50 -10.89 -15.08
C LYS A 722 -18.17 -9.72 -14.16
N ALA A 723 -19.06 -8.73 -14.01
CA ALA A 723 -18.79 -7.59 -13.15
C ALA A 723 -18.45 -8.07 -11.72
N PRO A 724 -17.39 -7.53 -11.10
CA PRO A 724 -16.96 -7.91 -9.76
C PRO A 724 -18.11 -7.90 -8.75
N GLY A 725 -18.27 -9.01 -8.03
CA GLY A 725 -19.28 -9.16 -6.99
C GLY A 725 -20.67 -9.59 -7.47
N GLN A 726 -21.00 -9.56 -8.77
CA GLN A 726 -22.33 -10.00 -9.24
C GLN A 726 -22.57 -11.48 -9.00
N ARG A 727 -21.63 -12.33 -9.44
CA ARG A 727 -21.72 -13.79 -9.27
C ARG A 727 -21.73 -14.18 -7.80
N GLU A 728 -20.89 -13.52 -7.00
CA GLU A 728 -20.78 -13.75 -5.56
C GLU A 728 -22.08 -13.33 -4.84
N CYS A 729 -22.72 -12.23 -5.27
CA CYS A 729 -24.04 -11.85 -4.80
C CYS A 729 -25.10 -12.89 -5.15
N ASP A 730 -25.14 -13.40 -6.39
CA ASP A 730 -26.11 -14.43 -6.81
C ASP A 730 -25.98 -15.70 -5.97
N TYR A 731 -24.75 -16.20 -5.81
CA TYR A 731 -24.47 -17.36 -4.96
C TYR A 731 -24.89 -17.12 -3.49
N SER A 732 -24.64 -15.91 -2.98
CA SER A 732 -24.97 -15.53 -1.61
C SER A 732 -26.47 -15.40 -1.39
N ILE A 733 -27.21 -14.87 -2.37
CA ILE A 733 -28.67 -14.80 -2.38
C ILE A 733 -29.27 -16.21 -2.27
N ASP A 734 -28.79 -17.15 -3.09
CA ASP A 734 -29.26 -18.54 -3.04
C ASP A 734 -28.97 -19.20 -1.69
N ASN A 735 -27.79 -18.94 -1.12
CA ASN A 735 -27.40 -19.48 0.18
C ASN A 735 -28.28 -18.93 1.32
N ILE A 736 -28.54 -17.62 1.35
CA ILE A 736 -29.39 -17.01 2.38
C ILE A 736 -30.84 -17.45 2.22
N ASN A 737 -31.38 -17.54 1.01
CA ASN A 737 -32.72 -18.09 0.77
C ASN A 737 -32.86 -19.54 1.26
N ARG A 738 -31.80 -20.34 1.18
CA ARG A 738 -31.76 -21.67 1.80
C ARG A 738 -31.78 -21.57 3.33
N CYS A 739 -31.02 -20.66 3.93
CA CYS A 739 -31.00 -20.44 5.37
C CYS A 739 -32.36 -19.96 5.91
N ILE A 740 -33.05 -19.06 5.20
CA ILE A 740 -34.40 -18.59 5.53
C ILE A 740 -35.39 -19.78 5.57
N ARG A 741 -35.37 -20.65 4.56
CA ARG A 741 -36.21 -21.87 4.56
C ARG A 741 -35.91 -22.80 5.73
N ASN A 742 -34.65 -22.94 6.12
CA ASN A 742 -34.26 -23.78 7.25
C ASN A 742 -34.77 -23.23 8.59
N ILE A 743 -34.67 -21.91 8.81
CA ILE A 743 -35.19 -21.29 10.04
C ILE A 743 -36.71 -21.34 10.09
N GLU A 744 -37.42 -21.15 8.97
CA GLU A 744 -38.87 -21.29 8.90
C GLU A 744 -39.35 -22.71 9.24
N GLN A 745 -38.62 -23.72 8.78
CA GLN A 745 -38.90 -25.11 9.16
C GLN A 745 -38.69 -25.34 10.66
N ALA A 746 -37.65 -24.74 11.26
CA ALA A 746 -37.42 -24.81 12.69
C ALA A 746 -38.51 -24.06 13.49
N SER A 747 -38.95 -22.89 13.03
CA SER A 747 -40.08 -22.16 13.62
C SER A 747 -41.36 -22.99 13.57
N LEU A 748 -41.65 -23.66 12.45
CA LEU A 748 -42.82 -24.56 12.33
C LEU A 748 -42.71 -25.78 13.28
N ALA A 749 -41.51 -26.34 13.44
CA ALA A 749 -41.26 -27.42 14.38
C ALA A 749 -41.39 -26.95 15.85
N ALA A 750 -40.95 -25.73 16.16
CA ALA A 750 -41.10 -25.13 17.50
C ALA A 750 -42.58 -24.88 17.83
N VAL A 751 -43.37 -24.33 16.89
CA VAL A 751 -44.82 -24.14 17.04
C VAL A 751 -45.54 -25.47 17.28
N SER A 752 -45.11 -26.54 16.62
CA SER A 752 -45.67 -27.88 16.82
C SER A 752 -45.08 -28.63 18.03
N GLN A 753 -44.22 -27.98 18.83
CA GLN A 753 -43.51 -28.56 19.98
C GLN A 753 -42.72 -29.83 19.63
N ASN A 754 -42.28 -29.96 18.37
CA ASN A 754 -41.51 -31.09 17.85
C ASN A 754 -40.06 -30.71 17.50
N LEU A 755 -39.59 -29.56 17.99
CA LEU A 755 -38.21 -29.15 17.76
C LEU A 755 -37.25 -30.05 18.56
N ALA A 756 -36.45 -30.84 17.87
CA ALA A 756 -35.51 -31.76 18.50
C ALA A 756 -34.40 -31.00 19.24
N SER A 757 -34.18 -31.35 20.52
CA SER A 757 -33.10 -30.75 21.32
C SER A 757 -31.72 -31.26 20.89
N ARG A 758 -30.72 -30.37 20.90
CA ARG A 758 -29.32 -30.71 20.64
C ARG A 758 -28.55 -30.99 21.93
N ASP A 759 -28.54 -32.24 22.37
CA ASP A 759 -27.85 -32.64 23.61
C ASP A 759 -26.32 -32.72 23.48
N ASP A 760 -25.78 -32.64 22.27
CA ASP A 760 -24.34 -32.76 21.98
C ASP A 760 -23.50 -31.54 22.41
N ILE A 761 -24.15 -30.41 22.72
CA ILE A 761 -23.48 -29.13 23.03
C ILE A 761 -24.22 -28.39 24.15
N SER A 762 -23.51 -27.68 25.04
CA SER A 762 -24.15 -26.91 26.11
C SER A 762 -24.88 -25.68 25.57
N LEU A 763 -25.88 -25.19 26.32
CA LEU A 763 -26.57 -23.93 25.99
C LEU A 763 -25.59 -22.75 25.99
N GLU A 764 -24.66 -22.73 26.94
CA GLU A 764 -23.60 -21.73 27.08
C GLU A 764 -22.71 -21.67 25.83
N ALA A 765 -22.25 -22.83 25.34
CA ALA A 765 -21.42 -22.91 24.14
C ALA A 765 -22.20 -22.50 22.87
N LEU A 766 -23.50 -22.82 22.80
CA LEU A 766 -24.36 -22.36 21.71
C LEU A 766 -24.57 -20.85 21.73
N GLN A 767 -24.78 -20.25 22.92
CA GLN A 767 -24.92 -18.82 23.09
C GLN A 767 -23.61 -18.10 22.72
N GLU A 768 -22.44 -18.58 23.15
CA GLU A 768 -21.14 -18.01 22.75
C GLU A 768 -20.93 -18.08 21.22
N GLN A 769 -21.23 -19.22 20.59
CA GLN A 769 -21.16 -19.37 19.14
C GLN A 769 -22.09 -18.40 18.42
N LEU A 770 -23.31 -18.23 18.92
CA LEU A 770 -24.31 -17.35 18.34
C LEU A 770 -23.90 -15.88 18.49
N THR A 771 -23.47 -15.45 19.68
CA THR A 771 -22.92 -14.10 19.93
C THR A 771 -21.76 -13.80 18.99
N SER A 772 -20.78 -14.69 18.88
CA SER A 772 -19.64 -14.50 17.98
C SER A 772 -20.08 -14.39 16.51
N THR A 773 -21.03 -15.21 16.07
CA THR A 773 -21.52 -15.18 14.68
C THR A 773 -22.24 -13.86 14.38
N VAL A 774 -23.10 -13.40 15.29
CA VAL A 774 -23.87 -12.15 15.12
C VAL A 774 -22.96 -10.93 15.14
N GLN A 775 -21.93 -10.90 15.99
CA GLN A 775 -20.90 -9.85 16.01
C GLN A 775 -20.14 -9.76 14.68
N GLU A 776 -19.70 -10.90 14.14
CA GLU A 776 -19.00 -10.96 12.86
C GLU A 776 -19.89 -10.50 11.68
N ILE A 777 -21.18 -10.84 11.72
CA ILE A 777 -22.17 -10.31 10.77
C ILE A 777 -22.26 -8.78 10.89
N GLY A 778 -22.36 -8.25 12.10
CA GLY A 778 -22.38 -6.81 12.38
C GLY A 778 -21.15 -6.07 11.84
N TYR A 779 -19.96 -6.64 12.01
CA TYR A 779 -18.71 -6.05 11.52
C TYR A 779 -18.60 -5.96 10.01
N LEU A 780 -19.38 -6.75 9.26
CA LEU A 780 -19.38 -6.72 7.80
C LEU A 780 -20.34 -5.72 7.18
N ILE A 781 -21.27 -5.15 7.95
CA ILE A 781 -22.31 -4.25 7.42
C ILE A 781 -21.68 -2.99 6.78
N ASP A 782 -20.86 -2.25 7.52
CA ASP A 782 -20.24 -1.01 7.01
C ASP A 782 -19.23 -1.28 5.87
N PRO A 783 -18.36 -2.33 5.94
CA PRO A 783 -17.54 -2.72 4.81
C PRO A 783 -18.34 -3.06 3.55
N ILE A 784 -19.47 -3.75 3.65
CA ILE A 784 -20.33 -4.06 2.50
C ILE A 784 -20.98 -2.80 1.95
N SER A 785 -21.50 -1.93 2.82
CA SER A 785 -22.10 -0.65 2.42
C SER A 785 -21.09 0.23 1.66
N THR A 786 -19.87 0.32 2.18
CA THR A 786 -18.78 1.07 1.53
C THR A 786 -18.39 0.44 0.19
N ALA A 787 -18.20 -0.88 0.16
CA ALA A 787 -17.82 -1.59 -1.05
C ALA A 787 -18.91 -1.52 -2.13
N ALA A 788 -20.18 -1.61 -1.75
CA ALA A 788 -21.33 -1.48 -2.63
C ALA A 788 -21.44 -0.08 -3.28
N ARG A 789 -20.96 0.96 -2.61
CA ARG A 789 -20.98 2.34 -3.12
C ARG A 789 -19.76 2.70 -3.95
N GLY A 790 -18.61 2.04 -3.77
CA GLY A 790 -17.38 2.50 -4.45
C GLY A 790 -16.25 1.50 -4.67
N GLU A 791 -16.33 0.27 -4.14
CA GLU A 791 -15.24 -0.71 -4.21
C GLU A 791 -15.71 -2.05 -4.81
N ALA A 792 -16.06 -2.04 -6.10
CA ALA A 792 -16.59 -3.21 -6.81
C ALA A 792 -15.72 -4.48 -6.62
N ALA A 793 -14.39 -4.34 -6.59
CA ALA A 793 -13.47 -5.45 -6.38
C ALA A 793 -13.58 -6.09 -4.99
N GLN A 794 -13.98 -5.34 -3.96
CA GLN A 794 -14.13 -5.85 -2.60
C GLN A 794 -15.53 -6.37 -2.32
N LEU A 795 -16.54 -5.89 -3.05
CA LEU A 795 -17.94 -6.23 -2.82
C LEU A 795 -18.18 -7.74 -2.77
N GLY A 796 -17.73 -8.48 -3.78
CA GLY A 796 -17.92 -9.93 -3.85
C GLY A 796 -17.33 -10.70 -2.67
N HIS A 797 -16.14 -10.28 -2.20
CA HIS A 797 -15.49 -10.88 -1.04
C HIS A 797 -16.31 -10.67 0.23
N LYS A 798 -16.76 -9.43 0.47
CA LYS A 798 -17.51 -9.09 1.67
C LYS A 798 -18.88 -9.76 1.71
N VAL A 799 -19.57 -9.82 0.57
CA VAL A 799 -20.87 -10.50 0.45
C VAL A 799 -20.74 -12.01 0.64
N THR A 800 -19.71 -12.64 0.05
CA THR A 800 -19.46 -14.09 0.25
C THR A 800 -19.10 -14.39 1.71
N GLN A 801 -18.30 -13.53 2.33
CA GLN A 801 -17.93 -13.67 3.74
C GLN A 801 -19.18 -13.59 4.64
N LEU A 802 -20.07 -12.62 4.37
CA LEU A 802 -21.33 -12.44 5.08
C LEU A 802 -22.23 -13.68 4.97
N ALA A 803 -22.47 -14.15 3.75
CA ALA A 803 -23.31 -15.32 3.50
C ALA A 803 -22.77 -16.60 4.17
N GLY A 804 -21.45 -16.70 4.34
CA GLY A 804 -20.79 -17.80 5.05
C GLY A 804 -21.15 -17.92 6.53
N TYR A 805 -21.61 -16.83 7.17
CA TYR A 805 -22.01 -16.83 8.58
C TYR A 805 -23.46 -17.25 8.82
N PHE A 806 -24.31 -17.28 7.80
CA PHE A 806 -25.73 -17.60 7.98
C PHE A 806 -25.98 -19.09 8.25
N GLU A 807 -25.19 -20.01 7.68
CA GLU A 807 -25.31 -21.44 8.01
C GLU A 807 -25.01 -21.72 9.51
N PRO A 808 -23.89 -21.26 10.09
CA PRO A 808 -23.65 -21.42 11.53
C PRO A 808 -24.64 -20.61 12.40
N LEU A 809 -25.08 -19.43 11.96
CA LEU A 809 -26.11 -18.64 12.65
C LEU A 809 -27.39 -19.46 12.83
N ILE A 810 -27.98 -19.98 11.74
CA ILE A 810 -29.22 -20.76 11.81
C ILE A 810 -29.03 -21.99 12.69
N ARG A 811 -27.90 -22.71 12.54
CA ARG A 811 -27.62 -23.91 13.35
C ARG A 811 -27.52 -23.61 14.84
N ALA A 812 -26.87 -22.51 15.22
CA ALA A 812 -26.74 -22.09 16.62
C ALA A 812 -28.08 -21.60 17.18
N SER A 813 -28.81 -20.74 16.45
CA SER A 813 -30.13 -20.24 16.85
C SER A 813 -31.14 -21.35 17.08
N VAL A 814 -31.22 -22.33 16.17
CA VAL A 814 -32.09 -23.50 16.34
C VAL A 814 -31.67 -24.33 17.56
N GLY A 815 -30.37 -24.47 17.80
CA GLY A 815 -29.82 -25.13 18.98
C GLY A 815 -30.24 -24.44 20.29
N VAL A 816 -30.07 -23.11 20.38
CA VAL A 816 -30.50 -22.31 21.54
C VAL A 816 -32.01 -22.44 21.74
N ALA A 817 -32.80 -22.21 20.69
CA ALA A 817 -34.27 -22.32 20.72
C ALA A 817 -34.74 -23.70 21.21
N SER A 818 -34.06 -24.79 20.82
CA SER A 818 -34.39 -26.15 21.24
C SER A 818 -34.14 -26.46 22.73
N LYS A 819 -33.46 -25.55 23.45
CA LYS A 819 -33.12 -25.68 24.88
C LYS A 819 -33.83 -24.66 25.76
N LEU A 820 -34.44 -23.64 25.17
CA LEU A 820 -35.25 -22.67 25.90
C LEU A 820 -36.54 -23.35 26.39
N GLN A 821 -36.86 -23.16 27.67
CA GLN A 821 -38.08 -23.70 28.28
C GLN A 821 -39.29 -22.80 28.02
N ASP A 822 -39.06 -21.49 27.88
CA ASP A 822 -40.10 -20.52 27.57
C ASP A 822 -40.37 -20.50 26.05
N HIS A 823 -41.59 -20.89 25.67
CA HIS A 823 -42.03 -20.91 24.28
C HIS A 823 -42.04 -19.50 23.65
N GLN A 824 -42.29 -18.45 24.44
CA GLN A 824 -42.27 -17.08 23.95
C GLN A 824 -40.84 -16.66 23.61
N GLN A 825 -39.87 -16.90 24.50
CA GLN A 825 -38.45 -16.65 24.22
C GLN A 825 -37.94 -17.51 23.05
N GLN A 826 -38.36 -18.78 22.98
CA GLN A 826 -38.02 -19.68 21.88
C GLN A 826 -38.43 -19.10 20.51
N MET A 827 -39.67 -18.63 20.39
CA MET A 827 -40.17 -18.04 19.14
C MET A 827 -39.51 -16.70 18.83
N THR A 828 -39.31 -15.84 19.83
CA THR A 828 -38.60 -14.56 19.66
C THR A 828 -37.21 -14.76 19.05
N PHE A 829 -36.43 -15.75 19.54
CA PHE A 829 -35.11 -16.06 19.00
C PHE A 829 -35.14 -16.48 17.53
N LEU A 830 -36.09 -17.34 17.15
CA LEU A 830 -36.22 -17.84 15.78
C LEU A 830 -36.71 -16.73 14.83
N ASP A 831 -37.65 -15.90 15.27
CA ASP A 831 -38.19 -14.79 14.49
C ASP A 831 -37.14 -13.69 14.28
N GLN A 832 -36.41 -13.29 15.33
CA GLN A 832 -35.32 -12.33 15.18
C GLN A 832 -34.20 -12.88 14.26
N THR A 833 -33.83 -14.16 14.39
CA THR A 833 -32.86 -14.81 13.48
C THR A 833 -33.33 -14.76 12.03
N LYS A 834 -34.62 -14.98 11.78
CA LYS A 834 -35.23 -14.84 10.46
C LYS A 834 -35.16 -13.39 9.96
N THR A 835 -35.51 -12.41 10.78
CA THR A 835 -35.41 -10.98 10.45
C THR A 835 -33.97 -10.58 10.09
N LEU A 836 -32.97 -11.11 10.78
CA LEU A 836 -31.57 -10.89 10.43
C LEU A 836 -31.20 -11.50 9.07
N ALA A 837 -31.72 -12.67 8.72
CA ALA A 837 -31.51 -13.29 7.41
C ALA A 837 -32.22 -12.53 6.27
N GLU A 838 -33.43 -12.03 6.51
CA GLU A 838 -34.18 -11.22 5.53
C GLU A 838 -33.53 -9.85 5.30
N SER A 839 -33.06 -9.18 6.36
CA SER A 839 -32.33 -7.91 6.25
C SER A 839 -31.00 -8.09 5.52
N ALA A 840 -30.28 -9.19 5.76
CA ALA A 840 -29.07 -9.53 5.01
C ALA A 840 -29.34 -9.79 3.52
N LEU A 841 -30.45 -10.45 3.20
CA LEU A 841 -30.89 -10.66 1.82
C LEU A 841 -31.16 -9.32 1.12
N GLN A 842 -31.88 -8.41 1.79
CA GLN A 842 -32.15 -7.07 1.27
C GLN A 842 -30.86 -6.26 1.07
N MET A 843 -29.92 -6.35 2.02
CA MET A 843 -28.60 -5.73 1.91
C MET A 843 -27.83 -6.25 0.69
N ILE A 844 -27.87 -7.55 0.42
CA ILE A 844 -27.19 -8.13 -0.75
C ILE A 844 -27.86 -7.72 -2.05
N TYR A 845 -29.19 -7.61 -2.11
CA TYR A 845 -29.88 -7.06 -3.28
C TYR A 845 -29.49 -5.60 -3.55
N ALA A 846 -29.53 -4.74 -2.52
CA ALA A 846 -29.13 -3.34 -2.65
C ALA A 846 -27.64 -3.21 -3.04
N ALA A 847 -26.78 -4.04 -2.45
CA ALA A 847 -25.36 -4.06 -2.76
C ALA A 847 -25.08 -4.57 -4.19
N LYS A 848 -25.84 -5.55 -4.66
CA LYS A 848 -25.79 -6.05 -6.05
C LYS A 848 -26.20 -4.99 -7.06
N GLU A 849 -27.24 -4.21 -6.77
CA GLU A 849 -27.67 -3.09 -7.61
C GLU A 849 -26.65 -1.95 -7.63
N GLY A 850 -26.04 -1.63 -6.48
CA GLY A 850 -24.98 -0.63 -6.39
C GLY A 850 -23.69 -1.04 -7.11
N GLY A 851 -23.34 -2.33 -7.05
CA GLY A 851 -22.23 -2.94 -7.81
C GLY A 851 -20.86 -2.29 -7.58
N GLY A 852 -20.68 -1.53 -6.50
CA GLY A 852 -19.48 -0.75 -6.22
C GLY A 852 -19.27 0.45 -7.14
N ASN A 853 -20.34 0.99 -7.71
CA ASN A 853 -20.29 2.14 -8.62
C ASN A 853 -20.54 3.47 -7.86
N PRO A 854 -19.53 4.35 -7.73
CA PRO A 854 -19.68 5.64 -7.04
C PRO A 854 -20.61 6.62 -7.77
N LYS A 855 -20.92 6.36 -9.05
CA LYS A 855 -21.86 7.18 -9.83
C LYS A 855 -23.31 6.68 -9.77
N ALA A 856 -23.57 5.51 -9.17
CA ALA A 856 -24.92 4.96 -9.03
C ALA A 856 -25.66 5.57 -7.82
N SER A 857 -25.73 6.90 -7.74
CA SER A 857 -26.29 7.63 -6.59
C SER A 857 -27.73 7.21 -6.24
N HIS A 858 -28.52 6.86 -7.25
CA HIS A 858 -29.89 6.36 -7.07
C HIS A 858 -29.99 5.08 -6.22
N THR A 859 -28.92 4.30 -6.08
CA THR A 859 -28.87 3.08 -5.24
C THR A 859 -28.33 3.33 -3.84
N HIS A 860 -27.67 4.48 -3.60
CA HIS A 860 -26.93 4.71 -2.36
C HIS A 860 -27.82 4.83 -1.13
N ASP A 861 -29.01 5.41 -1.30
CA ASP A 861 -30.03 5.51 -0.25
C ASP A 861 -30.56 4.13 0.13
N ALA A 862 -30.90 3.30 -0.87
CA ALA A 862 -31.35 1.92 -0.65
C ALA A 862 -30.29 1.06 0.07
N ILE A 863 -29.01 1.25 -0.25
CA ILE A 863 -27.90 0.61 0.47
C ILE A 863 -27.82 1.11 1.92
N ALA A 864 -28.03 2.41 2.15
CA ALA A 864 -28.02 2.99 3.50
C ALA A 864 -29.12 2.40 4.38
N GLU A 865 -30.33 2.35 3.83
CA GLU A 865 -31.51 1.81 4.49
C GLU A 865 -31.33 0.32 4.80
N ALA A 866 -30.86 -0.47 3.83
CA ALA A 866 -30.63 -1.89 4.05
C ALA A 866 -29.54 -2.16 5.11
N ALA A 867 -28.47 -1.36 5.12
CA ALA A 867 -27.44 -1.43 6.16
C ALA A 867 -28.00 -1.08 7.54
N GLN A 868 -28.88 -0.09 7.63
CA GLN A 868 -29.51 0.33 8.87
C GLN A 868 -30.45 -0.74 9.41
N LEU A 869 -31.33 -1.30 8.57
CA LEU A 869 -32.22 -2.41 8.94
C LEU A 869 -31.44 -3.62 9.45
N MET A 870 -30.31 -3.93 8.82
CA MET A 870 -29.47 -5.04 9.24
C MET A 870 -28.77 -4.77 10.58
N ARG A 871 -28.36 -3.51 10.87
CA ARG A 871 -27.83 -3.13 12.19
C ARG A 871 -28.87 -3.28 13.28
N GLU A 872 -30.09 -2.82 13.04
CA GLU A 872 -31.19 -2.95 13.98
C GLU A 872 -31.48 -4.43 14.29
N ALA A 873 -31.51 -5.30 13.27
CA ALA A 873 -31.69 -6.74 13.48
C ALA A 873 -30.53 -7.41 14.24
N VAL A 874 -29.28 -6.95 14.04
CA VAL A 874 -28.12 -7.41 14.82
C VAL A 874 -28.25 -6.99 16.29
N ASP A 875 -28.59 -5.73 16.53
CA ASP A 875 -28.74 -5.18 17.88
C ASP A 875 -29.86 -5.89 18.65
N ASP A 876 -31.01 -6.14 18.00
CA ASP A 876 -32.15 -6.84 18.61
C ASP A 876 -31.77 -8.25 19.10
N ILE A 877 -31.10 -9.05 18.25
CA ILE A 877 -30.64 -10.39 18.63
C ILE A 877 -29.59 -10.32 19.75
N MET A 878 -28.65 -9.37 19.67
CA MET A 878 -27.60 -9.22 20.68
C MET A 878 -28.16 -8.82 22.04
N VAL A 879 -29.18 -7.98 22.10
CA VAL A 879 -29.90 -7.66 23.35
C VAL A 879 -30.51 -8.92 23.94
N THR A 880 -31.29 -9.66 23.15
CA THR A 880 -31.94 -10.89 23.62
C THR A 880 -30.94 -11.97 24.05
N LEU A 881 -29.79 -12.10 23.37
CA LEU A 881 -28.69 -12.98 23.76
C LEU A 881 -28.06 -12.60 25.10
N ASN A 882 -27.76 -11.31 25.29
CA ASN A 882 -27.13 -10.82 26.51
C ASN A 882 -28.04 -10.92 27.73
N GLU A 883 -29.35 -10.68 27.54
CA GLU A 883 -30.35 -10.88 28.60
C GLU A 883 -30.43 -12.36 29.00
N ALA A 884 -30.54 -13.27 28.04
CA ALA A 884 -30.56 -14.71 28.30
C ALA A 884 -29.25 -15.22 28.93
N ALA A 885 -28.09 -14.66 28.57
CA ALA A 885 -26.79 -15.00 29.15
C ALA A 885 -26.63 -14.45 30.58
N SER A 886 -27.15 -13.24 30.84
CA SER A 886 -27.15 -12.59 32.14
C SER A 886 -28.00 -13.35 33.17
N GLU A 887 -29.16 -13.87 32.77
CA GLU A 887 -30.00 -14.75 33.61
C GLU A 887 -29.28 -16.05 33.99
N GLY A 888 -28.37 -16.53 33.13
CA GLY A 888 -27.50 -17.68 33.38
C GLY A 888 -26.23 -17.36 34.17
N GLY A 889 -25.96 -16.09 34.52
CA GLY A 889 -24.75 -15.67 35.24
C GLY A 889 -23.47 -15.69 34.38
N MET A 890 -23.59 -15.65 33.05
CA MET A 890 -22.45 -15.73 32.14
C MET A 890 -21.81 -14.36 31.85
N VAL A 891 -20.55 -14.20 32.23
CA VAL A 891 -19.79 -12.94 32.13
C VAL A 891 -18.75 -12.97 31.00
N GLY A 892 -18.42 -14.15 30.46
CA GLY A 892 -17.34 -14.35 29.48
C GLY A 892 -17.47 -13.48 28.22
N ALA A 893 -18.65 -13.47 27.61
CA ALA A 893 -18.92 -12.68 26.40
C ALA A 893 -18.83 -11.16 26.63
N MET A 894 -19.13 -10.69 27.86
CA MET A 894 -19.00 -9.29 28.23
C MET A 894 -17.53 -8.87 28.34
N VAL A 895 -16.69 -9.71 28.94
CA VAL A 895 -15.24 -9.47 29.06
C VAL A 895 -14.59 -9.47 27.68
N ASP A 896 -14.98 -10.39 26.80
CA ASP A 896 -14.48 -10.44 25.42
C ASP A 896 -14.83 -9.15 24.64
N SER A 897 -16.03 -8.61 24.84
CA SER A 897 -16.47 -7.34 24.21
C SER A 897 -15.65 -6.14 24.68
N ILE A 898 -15.28 -6.09 25.97
CA ILE A 898 -14.38 -5.06 26.52
C ILE A 898 -12.97 -5.20 25.92
N ALA A 899 -12.44 -6.43 25.87
CA ALA A 899 -11.11 -6.69 25.31
C ALA A 899 -11.04 -6.32 23.82
N GLU A 900 -12.12 -6.50 23.08
CA GLU A 900 -12.25 -6.06 21.69
C GLU A 900 -12.31 -4.54 21.55
N ALA A 901 -13.12 -3.86 22.35
CA ALA A 901 -13.16 -2.39 22.38
C ALA A 901 -11.77 -1.78 22.67
N MET A 902 -10.98 -2.43 23.56
CA MET A 902 -9.59 -2.07 23.81
C MET A 902 -8.68 -2.28 22.58
N GLY A 903 -8.81 -3.39 21.87
CA GLY A 903 -8.01 -3.68 20.67
C GLY A 903 -8.27 -2.72 19.51
N ARG A 904 -9.49 -2.20 19.39
CA ARG A 904 -9.88 -1.23 18.34
C ARG A 904 -9.32 0.17 18.55
N LEU A 905 -8.83 0.52 19.75
CA LEU A 905 -8.17 1.80 20.02
C LEU A 905 -6.90 2.02 19.17
N ASP A 906 -6.30 0.93 18.66
CA ASP A 906 -5.04 0.94 17.90
C ASP A 906 -5.18 0.97 16.38
N GLU A 907 -6.41 0.89 15.84
CA GLU A 907 -6.66 0.94 14.40
C GLU A 907 -6.55 2.38 13.89
N GLY A 908 -5.44 2.68 13.19
CA GLY A 908 -5.08 4.02 12.69
C GLY A 908 -5.95 4.58 11.55
N THR A 909 -6.99 3.87 11.12
CA THR A 909 -7.97 4.33 10.14
C THR A 909 -9.36 4.27 10.77
N SER A 910 -9.81 5.42 11.27
CA SER A 910 -11.21 5.66 11.69
C SER A 910 -11.97 6.34 10.54
N PRO A 911 -13.30 6.21 10.44
CA PRO A 911 -14.11 7.07 9.58
C PRO A 911 -13.81 8.55 9.84
N GLU A 912 -13.92 9.38 8.79
CA GLU A 912 -13.73 10.83 8.90
C GLU A 912 -14.61 11.37 10.03
N PRO A 913 -14.04 12.13 10.98
CA PRO A 913 -14.82 12.69 12.07
C PRO A 913 -15.82 13.72 11.53
N GLU A 914 -17.11 13.45 11.69
CA GLU A 914 -18.19 14.40 11.36
C GLU A 914 -18.31 15.53 12.40
N GLY A 915 -17.80 15.31 13.61
CA GLY A 915 -17.88 16.23 14.76
C GLY A 915 -16.55 16.85 15.16
N SER A 916 -16.62 17.86 16.04
CA SER A 916 -15.43 18.50 16.61
C SER A 916 -14.86 17.71 17.79
N PHE A 917 -13.59 17.95 18.14
CA PHE A 917 -12.96 17.36 19.34
C PHE A 917 -13.79 17.56 20.61
N VAL A 918 -14.43 18.73 20.76
CA VAL A 918 -15.24 19.08 21.94
C VAL A 918 -16.52 18.23 22.02
N ASP A 919 -17.12 17.90 20.88
CA ASP A 919 -18.32 17.06 20.83
C ASP A 919 -18.01 15.63 21.31
N TYR A 920 -16.89 15.08 20.84
CA TYR A 920 -16.42 13.77 21.25
C TYR A 920 -15.98 13.76 22.73
N GLN A 921 -15.27 14.81 23.19
CA GLN A 921 -14.91 14.96 24.60
C GLN A 921 -16.13 14.97 25.53
N THR A 922 -17.18 15.72 25.16
CA THR A 922 -18.41 15.82 25.95
C THR A 922 -19.10 14.46 26.08
N THR A 923 -19.13 13.72 24.98
CA THR A 923 -19.73 12.39 24.92
C THR A 923 -18.91 11.36 25.71
N MET A 924 -17.58 11.42 25.68
CA MET A 924 -16.71 10.59 26.53
C MET A 924 -16.98 10.83 28.03
N VAL A 925 -17.11 12.09 28.45
CA VAL A 925 -17.42 12.43 29.84
C VAL A 925 -18.78 11.85 30.26
N LYS A 926 -19.78 11.89 29.38
CA LYS A 926 -21.10 11.28 29.63
C LYS A 926 -20.99 9.77 29.91
N TYR A 927 -20.35 9.01 29.02
CA TYR A 927 -20.22 7.54 29.19
C TYR A 927 -19.33 7.18 30.39
N SER A 928 -18.25 7.92 30.65
CA SER A 928 -17.41 7.68 31.84
C SER A 928 -18.17 7.86 33.16
N LYS A 929 -19.07 8.86 33.23
CA LYS A 929 -19.95 9.06 34.39
C LYS A 929 -20.98 7.95 34.53
N ALA A 930 -21.57 7.50 33.42
CA ALA A 930 -22.54 6.40 33.41
C ALA A 930 -21.92 5.12 33.97
N ILE A 931 -20.73 4.74 33.47
CA ILE A 931 -19.97 3.57 33.95
C ILE A 931 -19.69 3.68 35.46
N ALA A 932 -19.26 4.85 35.94
CA ALA A 932 -18.98 5.05 37.37
C ALA A 932 -20.23 4.87 38.25
N VAL A 933 -21.39 5.37 37.80
CA VAL A 933 -22.67 5.20 38.51
C VAL A 933 -23.09 3.73 38.52
N THR A 934 -23.04 3.05 37.38
CA THR A 934 -23.39 1.63 37.29
C THR A 934 -22.45 0.75 38.11
N ALA A 935 -21.14 1.05 38.14
CA ALA A 935 -20.18 0.34 39.00
C ALA A 935 -20.48 0.53 40.50
N GLN A 936 -20.90 1.73 40.91
CA GLN A 936 -21.33 1.99 42.29
C GLN A 936 -22.60 1.22 42.66
N GLU A 937 -23.54 1.12 41.73
CA GLU A 937 -24.75 0.32 41.87
C GLU A 937 -24.41 -1.18 42.00
N MET A 938 -23.49 -1.70 41.18
CA MET A 938 -22.98 -3.08 41.29
C MET A 938 -22.38 -3.37 42.66
N MET A 939 -21.57 -2.48 43.22
CA MET A 939 -21.02 -2.67 44.57
C MET A 939 -22.13 -2.79 45.62
N THR A 940 -23.17 -1.96 45.52
CA THR A 940 -24.31 -1.97 46.46
C THR A 940 -25.15 -3.24 46.31
N LYS A 941 -25.42 -3.64 45.06
CA LYS A 941 -26.23 -4.81 44.70
C LYS A 941 -25.50 -6.13 44.92
N SER A 942 -24.17 -6.14 44.91
CA SER A 942 -23.36 -7.35 45.12
C SER A 942 -23.60 -8.04 46.46
N VAL A 943 -24.03 -7.27 47.47
CA VAL A 943 -24.34 -7.77 48.81
C VAL A 943 -25.85 -7.98 49.00
N THR A 944 -26.69 -7.24 48.28
CA THR A 944 -28.14 -7.15 48.55
C THR A 944 -29.00 -7.93 47.57
N CYS A 945 -28.67 -7.94 46.27
CA CYS A 945 -29.39 -8.61 45.20
C CYS A 945 -28.39 -9.10 44.12
N PRO A 946 -27.62 -10.16 44.38
CA PRO A 946 -26.56 -10.63 43.47
C PRO A 946 -27.10 -11.10 42.11
N GLU A 947 -28.38 -11.45 42.00
CA GLU A 947 -29.03 -11.77 40.72
C GLU A 947 -29.11 -10.58 39.73
N GLU A 948 -29.09 -9.33 40.22
CA GLU A 948 -29.13 -8.14 39.36
C GLU A 948 -27.73 -7.75 38.81
N LEU A 949 -26.66 -8.39 39.29
CA LEU A 949 -25.30 -8.06 38.87
C LEU A 949 -25.05 -8.33 37.38
N GLY A 950 -25.70 -9.35 36.81
CA GLY A 950 -25.58 -9.66 35.38
C GLY A 950 -26.07 -8.50 34.50
N GLY A 951 -27.25 -7.94 34.82
CA GLY A 951 -27.82 -6.82 34.07
C GLY A 951 -26.99 -5.54 34.18
N LEU A 952 -26.39 -5.30 35.34
CA LEU A 952 -25.48 -4.17 35.54
C LEU A 952 -24.14 -4.35 34.81
N ALA A 953 -23.58 -5.57 34.79
CA ALA A 953 -22.37 -5.89 34.03
C ALA A 953 -22.58 -5.71 32.51
N SER A 954 -23.76 -6.06 32.01
CA SER A 954 -24.17 -5.81 30.62
C SER A 954 -24.11 -4.31 30.28
N ARG A 955 -24.70 -3.49 31.15
CA ARG A 955 -24.73 -2.02 30.97
C ARG A 955 -23.33 -1.40 30.97
N VAL A 956 -22.44 -1.83 31.87
CA VAL A 956 -21.04 -1.38 31.89
C VAL A 956 -20.31 -1.73 30.58
N THR A 957 -20.55 -2.92 30.04
CA THR A 957 -19.92 -3.40 28.80
C THR A 957 -20.33 -2.56 27.59
N THR A 958 -21.62 -2.23 27.48
CA THR A 958 -22.17 -1.37 26.42
C THR A 958 -21.61 0.05 26.51
N ASP A 959 -21.64 0.66 27.70
CA ASP A 959 -21.15 2.02 27.90
C ASP A 959 -19.64 2.13 27.64
N TYR A 960 -18.88 1.09 27.97
CA TYR A 960 -17.44 1.04 27.70
C TYR A 960 -17.12 1.00 26.21
N SER A 961 -17.86 0.19 25.45
CA SER A 961 -17.69 0.09 24.00
C SER A 961 -17.93 1.44 23.32
N GLN A 962 -18.93 2.20 23.79
CA GLN A 962 -19.18 3.57 23.33
C GLN A 962 -18.06 4.53 23.73
N LEU A 963 -17.58 4.46 24.98
CA LEU A 963 -16.46 5.28 25.44
C LEU A 963 -15.20 5.08 24.58
N ALA A 964 -14.88 3.84 24.23
CA ALA A 964 -13.74 3.50 23.39
C ALA A 964 -13.87 4.08 21.96
N LEU A 965 -15.07 4.01 21.36
CA LEU A 965 -15.34 4.61 20.05
C LEU A 965 -15.14 6.13 20.07
N GLN A 966 -15.73 6.82 21.06
CA GLN A 966 -15.61 8.27 21.18
C GLN A 966 -14.15 8.71 21.42
N GLY A 967 -13.38 7.91 22.19
CA GLY A 967 -11.95 8.14 22.39
C GLY A 967 -11.12 8.12 21.11
N ARG A 968 -11.44 7.22 20.17
CA ARG A 968 -10.76 7.18 18.86
C ARG A 968 -11.05 8.41 18.02
N LEU A 969 -12.30 8.84 17.98
CA LEU A 969 -12.72 10.03 17.22
C LEU A 969 -12.10 11.31 17.78
N ALA A 970 -12.00 11.42 19.11
CA ALA A 970 -11.30 12.50 19.78
C ALA A 970 -9.79 12.50 19.47
N ALA A 971 -9.14 11.33 19.47
CA ALA A 971 -7.71 11.23 19.15
C ALA A 971 -7.39 11.66 17.71
N HIS A 972 -8.31 11.40 16.77
CA HIS A 972 -8.14 11.76 15.36
C HIS A 972 -8.34 13.26 15.08
N THR A 973 -9.16 13.94 15.88
CA THR A 973 -9.50 15.37 15.72
C THR A 973 -8.57 16.32 16.47
N ALA A 974 -7.62 15.80 17.27
CA ALA A 974 -6.71 16.60 18.08
C ALA A 974 -5.54 17.20 17.27
N GLU A 975 -5.29 18.51 17.39
CA GLU A 975 -4.15 19.17 16.73
C GLU A 975 -2.79 18.88 17.42
N PRO A 976 -1.65 18.84 16.68
CA PRO A 976 -0.32 18.57 17.25
C PRO A 976 0.17 19.57 18.30
N GLN A 977 -0.44 20.77 18.40
CA GLN A 977 -0.12 21.76 19.44
C GLN A 977 -0.84 21.51 20.76
N GLU A 978 -1.93 20.75 20.77
CA GLU A 978 -2.73 20.43 21.96
C GLU A 978 -2.35 19.09 22.58
N VAL A 979 -1.86 18.14 21.77
CA VAL A 979 -1.38 16.84 22.25
C VAL A 979 -0.29 17.00 23.33
N PRO A 980 0.76 17.84 23.18
CA PRO A 980 1.76 17.98 24.24
C PRO A 980 1.23 18.76 25.46
N LYS A 981 0.37 19.77 25.29
CA LYS A 981 -0.05 20.62 26.41
C LYS A 981 -1.02 19.92 27.37
N HIS A 982 -1.85 19.00 26.88
CA HIS A 982 -2.74 18.20 27.74
C HIS A 982 -2.22 16.78 28.03
N TYR A 983 -1.42 16.13 27.18
CA TYR A 983 -0.84 14.81 27.52
C TYR A 983 0.50 14.88 28.26
N SER A 984 1.28 15.97 28.20
CA SER A 984 2.62 16.01 28.83
C SER A 984 2.77 16.95 30.02
N GLN A 985 1.84 17.90 30.27
CA GLN A 985 2.03 18.89 31.35
C GLN A 985 0.83 19.12 32.29
N SER A 986 -0.36 18.57 32.04
CA SER A 986 -1.50 18.71 32.96
C SER A 986 -2.13 17.35 33.29
N HIS A 987 -1.79 16.84 34.49
CA HIS A 987 -2.26 15.62 35.14
C HIS A 987 -1.82 14.27 34.52
N PRO A 988 -0.84 13.57 35.16
CA PRO A 988 -0.54 12.14 34.97
C PRO A 988 -1.69 11.20 35.40
N SER A 989 -2.93 11.67 35.38
CA SER A 989 -4.03 11.14 36.21
C SER A 989 -5.35 11.07 35.46
N ILE A 990 -5.37 10.95 34.13
CA ILE A 990 -6.62 10.66 33.40
C ILE A 990 -6.50 9.32 32.68
N HIS A 991 -5.45 9.10 31.89
CA HIS A 991 -5.21 7.80 31.26
C HIS A 991 -4.84 6.71 32.29
N PRO A 992 -3.90 6.93 33.24
CA PRO A 992 -3.60 5.94 34.27
C PRO A 992 -4.62 5.92 35.40
N PHE A 993 -5.42 6.97 35.60
CA PHE A 993 -6.43 7.03 36.67
C PHE A 993 -7.74 6.38 36.26
N LEU A 994 -8.17 6.55 35.00
CA LEU A 994 -9.24 5.76 34.42
C LEU A 994 -8.79 4.31 34.32
N LEU A 995 -7.60 3.98 33.81
CA LEU A 995 -7.09 2.60 33.83
C LEU A 995 -6.85 2.04 35.25
N SER A 996 -6.43 2.83 36.23
CA SER A 996 -6.20 2.36 37.62
C SER A 996 -7.50 2.17 38.38
N GLN A 997 -8.49 3.07 38.22
CA GLN A 997 -9.82 2.83 38.77
C GLN A 997 -10.50 1.69 38.03
N PHE A 998 -10.29 1.56 36.72
CA PHE A 998 -10.87 0.50 35.89
C PHE A 998 -10.24 -0.87 36.15
N ASP A 999 -8.91 -0.98 36.28
CA ASP A 999 -8.25 -2.20 36.74
C ASP A 999 -8.73 -2.56 38.15
N TYR A 1000 -8.96 -1.57 39.02
CA TYR A 1000 -9.54 -1.79 40.34
C TYR A 1000 -10.99 -2.30 40.24
N TYR A 1001 -11.84 -1.71 39.41
CA TYR A 1001 -13.24 -2.12 39.23
C TYR A 1001 -13.39 -3.44 38.46
N VAL A 1002 -12.57 -3.72 37.44
CA VAL A 1002 -12.53 -5.00 36.71
C VAL A 1002 -11.97 -6.09 37.61
N THR A 1003 -10.92 -5.82 38.39
CA THR A 1003 -10.43 -6.78 39.40
C THR A 1003 -11.48 -7.02 40.48
N LEU A 1004 -12.23 -5.99 40.89
CA LEU A 1004 -13.32 -6.12 41.87
C LEU A 1004 -14.53 -6.88 41.28
N ILE A 1005 -14.89 -6.64 40.03
CA ILE A 1005 -15.95 -7.33 39.28
C ILE A 1005 -15.56 -8.80 39.07
N CYS A 1006 -14.33 -9.08 38.63
CA CYS A 1006 -13.78 -10.43 38.55
C CYS A 1006 -13.70 -11.10 39.93
N PHE A 1007 -13.38 -10.37 41.00
CA PHE A 1007 -13.33 -10.93 42.36
C PHE A 1007 -14.74 -11.23 42.92
N LEU A 1008 -15.74 -10.41 42.59
CA LEU A 1008 -17.13 -10.60 42.99
C LEU A 1008 -17.83 -11.71 42.19
N LEU A 1009 -17.48 -11.89 40.91
CA LEU A 1009 -18.10 -12.88 40.01
C LEU A 1009 -17.44 -14.26 40.06
N ASN A 1010 -16.24 -14.39 40.65
CA ASN A 1010 -15.44 -15.62 40.64
C ASN A 1010 -15.40 -16.32 42.02
N LYS A 1011 -16.47 -16.22 42.81
CA LYS A 1011 -16.67 -17.05 44.02
C LYS A 1011 -17.47 -18.32 43.69
N PRO A 1012 -16.83 -19.48 43.51
CA PRO A 1012 -17.54 -20.74 43.52
C PRO A 1012 -17.86 -21.12 44.97
N GLY A 1013 -19.14 -21.07 45.33
CA GLY A 1013 -19.66 -21.69 46.55
C GLY A 1013 -19.40 -20.95 47.86
N THR A 1014 -20.41 -20.21 48.32
CA THR A 1014 -20.78 -20.16 49.75
C THR A 1014 -22.30 -20.09 49.83
N ARG A 1015 -22.92 -21.27 49.96
CA ARG A 1015 -24.04 -21.43 50.88
C ARG A 1015 -23.50 -21.43 52.31
#